data_AF-A0A2N0NYZ6-F1
#
_entry.id   AF-A0A2N0NYZ6-F1
#
_cell.length_a   1.000
_cell.length_b   1.000
_cell.length_c   1.000
_cell.angle_alpha   90.00
_cell.angle_beta   90.00
_cell.angle_gamma   90.00
#
_symmetry.space_group_name_H-M   'P 1'
#
loop_
_entity.id
_entity.type
_entity.pdbx_description
1 polymer ?
#
loop_
_entity_poly.entity_id
_entity_poly.type
_entity_poly.pdbx_seq_one_letter_code
_entity_poly.pdbx_strand_id
1 'polypeptide(L)'
;MNHLNQKYFETETNLDAEDDTESEIAVFTRDTKIKDVRYSLVPIEYPETSEEEVAYIYHIENWEDPKAVFRDIQYSLCDDSGSFSNVGCPFFGKDMDDPENKKWIQVKKAIKHCGDIKTYQLAGPNILKALHTKVNFETNPFICEDDYNNTSENRITRILTQTMIQIAICCTLQVVIRNIVGLTQKLELKRLPCSVEFKMLTPLNLQRFSFVILISKGIHTHPPPPLSKTSTCIKSELRKLIENSKEQLINITAQQLVSGHLLKSVFGTEMVAEIHASLNNIDKLRYLIARVHNQQHPHGQGILGVVYDFYQNTKEIKNYIQKISFFNDGHIMILCMTNEQAAKCIEFKYFEVDLSFKRVYGDINEFEFNAYEEKSRTIITFCRIFTNIATKEAYQKMFETFFEIVKKLSNKPAHFRHIHSDSWVCVLADLNQVQALGLGKAMKKMDPTRKAKEHLQYVFKSCHIYYKKNVDHYPYCADTKHDMLEILKANSSEEINQIFGQIKMRNEDGIQNWLEYYQKPWVLGSLTYHYSLMSYEDWQTTPFDTNIAESAHAMINRTGKSLKLKIAILRGWKHDECIYKRIKIHQQIGIPMSSKDKSDFGKKMQANKRSENYPKEQPVKESNALQKRQRLIMMMTTLKWKLKSARSH
;
A
#
# COMPACT_ATOMS: atom_id res chain seq x y z
N MET A 1 19.29 -6.14 33.85
CA MET A 1 19.34 -4.98 34.76
C MET A 1 18.10 -4.12 34.51
N ASN A 2 17.57 -3.55 35.59
CA ASN A 2 16.35 -2.75 35.72
C ASN A 2 15.03 -3.53 35.80
N HIS A 3 14.90 -4.21 36.95
CA HIS A 3 13.66 -4.21 37.74
C HIS A 3 13.31 -2.77 38.13
N LEU A 4 12.15 -2.27 37.68
CA LEU A 4 11.28 -1.29 38.35
C LEU A 4 10.10 -0.98 37.41
N ASN A 5 8.90 -0.82 37.99
CA ASN A 5 7.60 -0.49 37.36
C ASN A 5 6.69 -1.67 36.96
N GLN A 6 6.51 -2.61 37.89
CA GLN A 6 5.32 -3.45 37.92
C GLN A 6 4.78 -3.50 39.36
N LYS A 7 4.17 -2.38 39.79
CA LYS A 7 3.41 -2.25 41.03
C LYS A 7 2.68 -0.90 41.00
N TYR A 8 1.55 -0.81 40.31
CA TYR A 8 0.49 0.20 40.51
C TYR A 8 -0.73 -0.20 39.67
N PHE A 9 -1.30 -1.36 39.97
CA PHE A 9 -2.65 -1.75 39.59
C PHE A 9 -3.01 -2.88 40.53
N GLU A 10 -4.08 -2.70 41.31
CA GLU A 10 -4.63 -3.52 42.41
C GLU A 10 -4.55 -2.82 43.77
N THR A 11 -5.50 -1.92 44.00
CA THR A 11 -6.16 -1.80 45.31
C THR A 11 -7.63 -1.59 45.03
N GLU A 12 -8.38 -2.66 45.27
CA GLU A 12 -9.83 -2.70 45.34
C GLU A 12 -10.34 -1.66 46.35
N THR A 13 -11.40 -0.98 45.94
CA THR A 13 -12.21 -0.07 46.74
C THR A 13 -12.97 -0.85 47.79
N ASN A 14 -12.59 -0.71 49.06
CA ASN A 14 -13.45 -0.97 50.21
C ASN A 14 -13.06 0.02 51.32
N LEU A 15 -13.75 1.15 51.36
CA LEU A 15 -13.87 2.00 52.53
C LEU A 15 -15.29 2.58 52.51
N ASP A 16 -16.18 1.88 53.20
CA ASP A 16 -17.33 2.51 53.86
C ASP A 16 -16.77 3.52 54.87
N ALA A 17 -16.94 4.80 54.55
CA ALA A 17 -16.87 5.88 55.50
C ALA A 17 -17.97 6.87 55.11
N GLU A 18 -19.08 6.81 55.85
CA GLU A 18 -20.00 7.94 55.96
C GLU A 18 -19.19 9.12 56.51
N ASP A 19 -18.84 10.06 55.65
CA ASP A 19 -18.25 11.34 56.03
C ASP A 19 -19.17 12.45 55.50
N ASP A 20 -19.81 13.14 56.44
CA ASP A 20 -20.62 14.34 56.22
C ASP A 20 -19.76 15.41 55.53
N THR A 21 -19.79 15.46 54.21
CA THR A 21 -19.13 16.52 53.43
C THR A 21 -20.17 17.53 52.97
N GLU A 22 -20.24 18.66 53.68
CA GLU A 22 -20.76 19.89 53.08
C GLU A 22 -19.99 20.12 51.77
N SER A 23 -20.66 19.93 50.63
CA SER A 23 -20.02 20.01 49.32
C SER A 23 -19.58 21.46 49.08
N GLU A 24 -18.28 21.74 49.16
CA GLU A 24 -17.73 23.07 48.91
C GLU A 24 -18.17 23.56 47.53
N ILE A 25 -18.92 24.66 47.49
CA ILE A 25 -19.44 25.25 46.24
C ILE A 25 -18.30 26.01 45.55
N ALA A 26 -17.80 25.49 44.45
CA ALA A 26 -16.77 26.14 43.65
C ALA A 26 -17.35 27.29 42.82
N VAL A 27 -16.66 28.44 42.81
CA VAL A 27 -17.10 29.66 42.11
C VAL A 27 -16.25 29.90 40.86
N PHE A 28 -16.84 29.72 39.68
CA PHE A 28 -16.14 29.85 38.39
C PHE A 28 -16.33 31.23 37.75
N THR A 29 -17.51 31.82 37.90
CA THR A 29 -17.79 33.22 37.54
C THR A 29 -18.76 33.81 38.56
N ARG A 30 -19.09 35.10 38.45
CA ARG A 30 -20.09 35.74 39.35
C ARG A 30 -21.40 34.97 39.43
N ASP A 31 -21.82 34.39 38.30
CA ASP A 31 -23.11 33.73 38.13
C ASP A 31 -22.98 32.21 37.93
N THR A 32 -21.84 31.61 38.27
CA THR A 32 -21.59 30.17 38.06
C THR A 32 -20.93 29.58 39.29
N LYS A 33 -21.77 28.90 40.09
CA LYS A 33 -21.43 28.25 41.35
C LYS A 33 -21.83 26.79 41.23
N ILE A 34 -20.87 25.88 41.30
CA ILE A 34 -21.09 24.46 40.97
C ILE A 34 -20.61 23.59 42.13
N LYS A 35 -21.42 22.58 42.48
CA LYS A 35 -21.11 21.58 43.51
C LYS A 35 -20.34 20.39 42.93
N ASP A 36 -20.76 19.87 41.78
CA ASP A 36 -20.11 18.74 41.12
C ASP A 36 -18.92 19.22 40.28
N VAL A 37 -17.73 19.13 40.87
CA VAL A 37 -16.46 19.49 40.24
C VAL A 37 -15.58 18.24 40.11
N ARG A 38 -15.16 17.94 38.89
CA ARG A 38 -14.37 16.76 38.56
C ARG A 38 -13.07 17.14 37.89
N TYR A 39 -12.03 16.37 38.14
CA TYR A 39 -10.71 16.58 37.56
C TYR A 39 -10.42 15.48 36.54
N SER A 40 -9.83 15.86 35.41
CA SER A 40 -9.41 14.90 34.39
C SER A 40 -8.05 15.26 33.80
N LEU A 41 -7.25 14.25 33.51
CA LEU A 41 -5.99 14.38 32.78
C LEU A 41 -6.14 14.04 31.28
N VAL A 42 -7.33 13.61 30.86
CA VAL A 42 -7.65 13.21 29.48
C VAL A 42 -8.95 13.87 28.98
N PRO A 43 -9.10 14.15 27.67
CA PRO A 43 -10.36 14.64 27.13
C PRO A 43 -11.50 13.65 27.37
N ILE A 44 -12.68 14.16 27.72
CA ILE A 44 -13.89 13.34 27.90
C ILE A 44 -14.78 13.49 26.67
N GLU A 45 -15.08 12.37 26.03
CA GLU A 45 -15.84 12.33 24.77
C GLU A 45 -17.34 12.56 24.95
N TYR A 46 -17.89 12.12 26.09
CA TYR A 46 -19.25 12.40 26.54
C TYR A 46 -19.21 12.99 27.96
N PRO A 47 -18.95 14.29 28.09
CA PRO A 47 -19.04 14.94 29.40
C PRO A 47 -20.45 14.73 29.98
N GLU A 48 -20.53 14.39 31.26
CA GLU A 48 -21.82 14.31 31.96
C GLU A 48 -22.47 15.69 32.01
N THR A 49 -23.79 15.74 31.97
CA THR A 49 -24.57 16.98 32.04
C THR A 49 -25.55 16.91 33.21
N SER A 50 -25.95 18.06 33.75
CA SER A 50 -26.95 18.13 34.83
C SER A 50 -27.70 19.44 34.75
N GLU A 51 -28.93 19.48 35.28
CA GLU A 51 -29.65 20.75 35.48
C GLU A 51 -28.89 21.68 36.45
N GLU A 52 -28.20 21.10 37.43
CA GLU A 52 -27.39 21.79 38.45
C GLU A 52 -25.96 22.15 38.00
N GLU A 53 -25.64 21.90 36.73
CA GLU A 53 -24.31 22.07 36.13
C GLU A 53 -23.26 21.07 36.65
N VAL A 54 -22.36 20.61 35.77
CA VAL A 54 -21.19 19.79 36.13
C VAL A 54 -19.95 20.48 35.58
N ALA A 55 -18.89 20.61 36.39
CA ALA A 55 -17.63 21.21 35.97
C ALA A 55 -16.54 20.16 35.84
N TYR A 56 -15.87 20.11 34.69
CA TYR A 56 -14.65 19.34 34.47
C TYR A 56 -13.45 20.28 34.35
N ILE A 57 -12.45 20.05 35.18
CA ILE A 57 -11.18 20.76 35.18
C ILE A 57 -10.11 19.84 34.59
N TYR A 58 -9.48 20.32 33.52
CA TYR A 58 -8.46 19.58 32.78
C TYR A 58 -7.09 20.18 33.05
N HIS A 59 -6.16 19.37 33.54
CA HIS A 59 -4.75 19.75 33.59
C HIS A 59 -4.06 19.42 32.26
N ILE A 60 -3.58 20.44 31.56
CA ILE A 60 -3.17 20.37 30.14
C ILE A 60 -1.69 20.68 29.90
N GLU A 61 -0.86 20.74 30.95
CA GLU A 61 0.56 21.14 30.87
C GLU A 61 1.36 20.37 29.81
N ASN A 62 1.07 19.07 29.65
CA ASN A 62 1.77 18.18 28.72
C ASN A 62 0.97 17.89 27.44
N TRP A 63 -0.07 18.68 27.13
CA TRP A 63 -0.91 18.44 25.96
C TRP A 63 -0.37 19.19 24.74
N GLU A 64 -0.21 18.48 23.62
CA GLU A 64 0.16 19.11 22.33
C GLU A 64 -0.88 20.14 21.87
N ASP A 65 -2.15 19.95 22.22
CA ASP A 65 -3.23 20.86 21.88
C ASP A 65 -4.26 21.02 23.01
N PRO A 66 -4.21 22.13 23.77
CA PRO A 66 -5.15 22.47 24.83
C PRO A 66 -6.63 22.42 24.43
N LYS A 67 -6.95 22.66 23.15
CA LYS A 67 -8.33 22.67 22.66
C LYS A 67 -8.86 21.27 22.35
N ALA A 68 -8.05 20.22 22.52
CA ALA A 68 -8.51 18.83 22.40
C ALA A 68 -9.69 18.54 23.34
N VAL A 69 -9.72 19.17 24.53
CA VAL A 69 -10.84 19.11 25.50
C VAL A 69 -12.18 19.36 24.82
N PHE A 70 -12.24 20.32 23.90
CA PHE A 70 -13.50 20.74 23.27
C PHE A 70 -13.79 20.02 21.95
N ARG A 71 -12.74 19.60 21.23
CA ARG A 71 -12.89 18.96 19.92
C ARG A 71 -13.20 17.46 19.99
N ASP A 72 -12.81 16.82 21.09
CA ASP A 72 -13.03 15.39 21.30
C ASP A 72 -14.45 15.09 21.81
N ILE A 73 -15.22 16.12 22.19
CA ILE A 73 -16.65 16.00 22.51
C ILE A 73 -17.41 15.46 21.30
N GLN A 74 -18.14 14.36 21.48
CA GLN A 74 -18.85 13.65 20.41
C GLN A 74 -20.14 14.35 20.03
N TYR A 75 -20.78 15.06 20.97
CA TYR A 75 -21.92 15.93 20.67
C TYR A 75 -21.59 16.94 19.58
N SER A 76 -22.56 17.20 18.70
CA SER A 76 -22.47 18.33 17.79
C SER A 76 -22.55 19.62 18.60
N LEU A 77 -21.71 20.60 18.32
CA LEU A 77 -21.73 21.89 18.98
C LEU A 77 -21.99 22.96 17.93
N CYS A 78 -22.99 23.80 18.12
CA CYS A 78 -23.30 24.86 17.15
C CYS A 78 -22.09 25.79 16.94
N ASP A 79 -21.90 26.18 15.67
CA ASP A 79 -20.87 27.14 15.25
C ASP A 79 -21.36 28.60 15.32
N ASP A 80 -22.63 28.81 15.66
CA ASP A 80 -23.17 30.14 15.93
C ASP A 80 -22.20 30.87 16.86
N SER A 81 -21.81 32.08 16.45
CA SER A 81 -20.79 32.91 17.08
C SER A 81 -21.10 33.08 18.57
N GLY A 82 -20.65 32.14 19.38
CA GLY A 82 -20.87 32.14 20.81
C GLY A 82 -20.36 33.45 21.36
N SER A 83 -21.11 34.05 22.29
CA SER A 83 -20.66 35.26 22.99
C SER A 83 -19.30 34.98 23.60
N PHE A 84 -18.23 35.49 22.99
CA PHE A 84 -16.89 35.44 23.53
C PHE A 84 -16.72 36.62 24.45
N SER A 85 -16.52 36.33 25.74
CA SER A 85 -16.27 37.36 26.74
C SER A 85 -15.03 37.01 27.54
N ASN A 86 -14.18 37.99 27.80
CA ASN A 86 -13.14 37.85 28.81
C ASN A 86 -13.77 38.13 30.17
N VAL A 87 -13.65 37.17 31.09
CA VAL A 87 -14.22 37.26 32.43
C VAL A 87 -13.18 36.86 33.47
N GLY A 88 -13.25 37.47 34.65
CA GLY A 88 -12.46 37.03 35.80
C GLY A 88 -13.01 35.72 36.37
N CYS A 89 -12.13 34.75 36.60
CA CYS A 89 -12.47 33.44 37.14
C CYS A 89 -11.94 33.28 38.56
N PRO A 90 -12.80 33.33 39.60
CA PRO A 90 -12.37 33.20 40.99
C PRO A 90 -11.72 31.85 41.30
N PHE A 91 -12.12 30.79 40.59
CA PHE A 91 -11.58 29.44 40.74
C PHE A 91 -10.05 29.37 40.57
N PHE A 92 -9.48 30.17 39.66
CA PHE A 92 -8.02 30.21 39.47
C PHE A 92 -7.30 31.08 40.50
N GLY A 93 -8.02 31.86 41.29
CA GLY A 93 -7.47 32.82 42.24
C GLY A 93 -7.23 34.21 41.62
N LYS A 94 -6.61 35.07 42.43
CA LYS A 94 -6.26 36.44 42.02
C LYS A 94 -5.00 36.44 41.17
N ASP A 95 -4.92 37.37 40.22
CA ASP A 95 -3.71 37.58 39.44
C ASP A 95 -2.67 38.32 40.29
N MET A 96 -1.61 37.60 40.66
CA MET A 96 -0.53 38.14 41.50
C MET A 96 0.32 39.18 40.79
N ASP A 97 0.19 39.32 39.46
CA ASP A 97 0.91 40.33 38.66
C ASP A 97 0.07 41.61 38.46
N ASP A 98 -1.19 41.62 38.93
CA ASP A 98 -2.00 42.83 39.02
C ASP A 98 -1.41 43.73 40.12
N PRO A 99 -0.92 44.95 39.80
CA PRO A 99 -0.25 45.83 40.78
C PRO A 99 -1.10 46.15 42.02
N GLU A 100 -2.43 46.01 41.90
CA GLU A 100 -3.38 46.23 42.99
C GLU A 100 -3.86 44.94 43.68
N ASN A 101 -3.51 43.75 43.18
CA ASN A 101 -3.96 42.44 43.66
C ASN A 101 -5.50 42.35 43.87
N LYS A 102 -6.26 42.95 42.93
CA LYS A 102 -7.72 43.06 42.99
C LYS A 102 -8.43 42.26 41.90
N LYS A 103 -7.75 41.91 40.81
CA LYS A 103 -8.38 41.21 39.67
C LYS A 103 -8.22 39.70 39.79
N TRP A 104 -9.30 38.99 39.48
CA TRP A 104 -9.27 37.56 39.23
C TRP A 104 -8.55 37.25 37.92
N ILE A 105 -7.94 36.07 37.84
CA ILE A 105 -7.32 35.60 36.59
C ILE A 105 -8.34 35.63 35.46
N GLN A 106 -7.92 36.18 34.33
CA GLN A 106 -8.79 36.38 33.17
C GLN A 106 -8.85 35.11 32.32
N VAL A 107 -10.08 34.69 32.01
CA VAL A 107 -10.37 33.56 31.14
C VAL A 107 -11.20 34.02 29.95
N LYS A 108 -10.95 33.43 28.79
CA LYS A 108 -11.85 33.49 27.64
C LYS A 108 -13.00 32.52 27.90
N LYS A 109 -14.21 33.06 28.04
CA LYS A 109 -15.46 32.30 28.13
C LYS A 109 -16.09 32.17 26.75
N ALA A 110 -16.38 30.95 26.34
CA ALA A 110 -17.18 30.64 25.16
C ALA A 110 -18.37 29.76 25.56
N ILE A 111 -19.56 30.09 25.06
CA ILE A 111 -20.77 29.30 25.29
C ILE A 111 -21.13 28.64 23.96
N LYS A 112 -21.34 27.32 23.99
CA LYS A 112 -21.82 26.53 22.86
C LYS A 112 -23.03 25.72 23.26
N HIS A 113 -23.97 25.55 22.34
CA HIS A 113 -25.13 24.69 22.54
C HIS A 113 -24.96 23.38 21.79
N CYS A 114 -25.59 22.31 22.29
CA CYS A 114 -25.69 21.07 21.56
C CYS A 114 -26.47 21.29 20.25
N GLY A 115 -25.93 20.83 19.13
CA GLY A 115 -26.41 21.14 17.78
C GLY A 115 -27.63 20.37 17.29
N ASP A 116 -28.43 19.84 18.21
CA ASP A 116 -29.59 18.97 17.95
C ASP A 116 -29.25 17.68 17.18
N ILE A 117 -30.24 16.80 17.04
CA ILE A 117 -30.17 15.64 16.13
C ILE A 117 -31.33 15.71 15.14
N LYS A 118 -31.06 15.32 13.88
CA LYS A 118 -32.11 15.13 12.86
C LYS A 118 -32.45 13.64 12.78
N THR A 119 -33.73 13.31 12.87
CA THR A 119 -34.24 11.94 12.77
C THR A 119 -35.39 11.87 11.76
N TYR A 120 -35.71 10.68 11.26
CA TYR A 120 -36.88 10.50 10.39
C TYR A 120 -38.16 10.37 11.22
N GLN A 121 -39.30 10.73 10.65
CA GLN A 121 -40.62 10.55 11.30
C GLN A 121 -40.90 9.10 11.73
N LEU A 122 -40.33 8.13 11.00
CA LEU A 122 -40.45 6.69 11.29
C LEU A 122 -39.46 6.19 12.34
N ALA A 123 -38.68 7.08 12.99
CA ALA A 123 -37.73 6.66 14.01
C ALA A 123 -38.45 6.01 15.21
N GLY A 124 -37.88 4.93 15.74
CA GLY A 124 -38.46 4.19 16.85
C GLY A 124 -38.68 5.07 18.08
N PRO A 125 -39.68 4.77 18.93
CA PRO A 125 -40.05 5.60 20.07
C PRO A 125 -38.89 5.85 21.05
N ASN A 126 -37.97 4.89 21.20
CA ASN A 126 -36.78 5.02 22.03
C ASN A 126 -35.82 6.12 21.54
N ILE A 127 -35.80 6.40 20.24
CA ILE A 127 -34.98 7.49 19.66
C ILE A 127 -35.69 8.84 19.83
N LEU A 128 -37.01 8.86 19.68
CA LEU A 128 -37.81 10.09 19.73
C LEU A 128 -38.03 10.62 21.16
N LYS A 129 -37.91 9.76 22.17
CA LYS A 129 -38.14 10.11 23.59
C LYS A 129 -36.90 9.96 24.47
N ALA A 130 -35.72 9.83 23.87
CA ALA A 130 -34.48 9.65 24.61
C ALA A 130 -34.20 10.87 25.49
N LEU A 131 -33.91 10.60 26.77
CA LEU A 131 -33.43 11.59 27.74
C LEU A 131 -32.19 11.04 28.42
N HIS A 132 -31.12 11.82 28.47
CA HIS A 132 -29.92 11.40 29.19
C HIS A 132 -29.06 12.57 29.69
N THR A 133 -28.38 12.31 30.80
CA THR A 133 -27.34 13.16 31.40
C THR A 133 -25.96 12.49 31.35
N LYS A 134 -25.95 11.16 31.22
CA LYS A 134 -24.77 10.30 31.11
C LYS A 134 -24.98 9.28 30.01
N VAL A 135 -23.90 8.90 29.33
CA VAL A 135 -23.95 7.87 28.29
C VAL A 135 -23.67 6.51 28.90
N ASN A 136 -24.64 5.60 28.76
CA ASN A 136 -24.44 4.17 29.01
C ASN A 136 -24.25 3.46 27.66
N PHE A 137 -23.07 2.84 27.48
CA PHE A 137 -22.69 2.17 26.25
C PHE A 137 -23.30 0.78 26.06
N GLU A 138 -24.02 0.24 27.06
CA GLU A 138 -24.74 -1.04 26.98
C GLU A 138 -26.20 -0.86 26.58
N THR A 139 -26.78 0.30 26.88
CA THR A 139 -28.21 0.62 26.63
C THR A 139 -28.40 1.67 25.54
N ASN A 140 -27.32 2.03 24.83
CA ASN A 140 -27.38 3.00 23.74
C ASN A 140 -28.24 2.44 22.59
N PRO A 141 -29.30 3.16 22.14
CA PRO A 141 -30.24 2.65 21.13
C PRO A 141 -29.60 2.40 19.75
N PHE A 142 -28.38 2.89 19.53
CA PHE A 142 -27.57 2.62 18.34
C PHE A 142 -26.76 1.31 18.41
N ILE A 143 -26.77 0.58 19.52
CA ILE A 143 -26.14 -0.75 19.63
C ILE A 143 -26.95 -1.76 18.81
N CYS A 144 -26.25 -2.56 18.00
CA CYS A 144 -26.85 -3.74 17.40
C CYS A 144 -27.03 -4.80 18.49
N GLU A 145 -28.26 -4.97 18.98
CA GLU A 145 -28.61 -6.16 19.75
C GLU A 145 -28.48 -7.37 18.83
N ASP A 146 -27.56 -8.27 19.18
CA ASP A 146 -27.44 -9.60 18.57
C ASP A 146 -28.61 -10.43 19.07
N ASP A 147 -29.74 -10.34 18.39
CA ASP A 147 -30.78 -11.35 18.56
C ASP A 147 -31.74 -11.42 17.37
N TYR A 148 -32.33 -12.60 17.22
CA TYR A 148 -33.36 -13.00 16.24
C TYR A 148 -34.59 -12.05 16.17
N ASN A 149 -34.68 -11.03 17.03
CA ASN A 149 -35.75 -10.05 17.11
C ASN A 149 -35.46 -8.69 16.42
N ASN A 150 -34.30 -8.53 15.78
CA ASN A 150 -33.96 -7.29 15.06
C ASN A 150 -34.74 -7.20 13.73
N THR A 151 -35.97 -6.67 13.77
CA THR A 151 -36.87 -6.50 12.62
C THR A 151 -36.24 -5.63 11.52
N SER A 152 -36.65 -5.86 10.27
CA SER A 152 -36.18 -5.08 9.12
C SER A 152 -36.40 -3.57 9.30
N GLU A 153 -37.51 -3.16 9.93
CA GLU A 153 -37.82 -1.76 10.26
C GLU A 153 -36.84 -1.17 11.29
N ASN A 154 -36.48 -1.92 12.33
CA ASN A 154 -35.50 -1.47 13.32
C ASN A 154 -34.11 -1.30 12.69
N ARG A 155 -33.73 -2.18 11.76
CA ARG A 155 -32.47 -2.08 11.00
C ARG A 155 -32.47 -0.85 10.08
N ILE A 156 -33.54 -0.65 9.31
CA ILE A 156 -33.69 0.50 8.39
C ILE A 156 -33.66 1.82 9.17
N THR A 157 -34.36 1.88 10.30
CA THR A 157 -34.43 3.04 11.17
C THR A 157 -33.07 3.43 11.76
N ARG A 158 -32.28 2.44 12.21
CA ARG A 158 -30.91 2.65 12.69
C ARG A 158 -29.97 3.09 11.57
N ILE A 159 -30.04 2.47 10.39
CA ILE A 159 -29.21 2.85 9.22
C ILE A 159 -29.50 4.30 8.81
N LEU A 160 -30.78 4.67 8.69
CA LEU A 160 -31.19 6.02 8.29
C LEU A 160 -30.76 7.10 9.29
N THR A 161 -30.72 6.79 10.58
CA THR A 161 -30.28 7.71 11.63
C THR A 161 -28.74 7.81 11.73
N GLN A 162 -28.02 6.69 11.62
CA GLN A 162 -26.56 6.65 11.70
C GLN A 162 -25.87 7.33 10.50
N THR A 163 -26.42 7.18 9.30
CA THR A 163 -25.86 7.76 8.06
C THR A 163 -26.00 9.29 8.01
N MET A 164 -26.98 9.87 8.72
CA MET A 164 -27.22 11.32 8.78
C MET A 164 -26.34 12.05 9.80
N ILE A 165 -25.84 11.36 10.84
CA ILE A 165 -24.86 11.93 11.78
C ILE A 165 -23.50 12.16 11.08
N GLN A 166 -23.21 11.43 9.99
CA GLN A 166 -21.92 11.46 9.31
C GLN A 166 -21.82 12.36 8.06
N ILE A 167 -22.91 12.84 7.45
CA ILE A 167 -22.84 13.50 6.13
C ILE A 167 -23.79 14.70 6.03
N ALA A 168 -23.19 15.89 5.85
CA ALA A 168 -23.79 16.95 5.06
C ALA A 168 -23.52 16.63 3.57
N ILE A 169 -24.59 16.52 2.77
CA ILE A 169 -24.61 16.38 1.30
C ILE A 169 -24.36 14.95 0.76
N CYS A 170 -25.38 14.32 0.13
CA CYS A 170 -25.39 13.87 -1.29
C CYS A 170 -26.40 12.73 -1.57
N CYS A 171 -26.81 12.63 -2.84
CA CYS A 171 -27.86 11.82 -3.48
C CYS A 171 -27.90 10.29 -3.22
N THR A 172 -26.97 9.72 -2.46
CA THR A 172 -26.82 8.27 -2.28
C THR A 172 -27.91 7.65 -1.41
N LEU A 173 -28.52 8.45 -0.50
CA LEU A 173 -29.59 7.97 0.37
C LEU A 173 -30.86 7.55 -0.41
N GLN A 174 -31.12 8.18 -1.56
CA GLN A 174 -32.28 7.86 -2.39
C GLN A 174 -32.19 6.45 -3.00
N VAL A 175 -30.99 5.92 -3.25
CA VAL A 175 -30.80 4.61 -3.88
C VAL A 175 -31.00 3.47 -2.89
N VAL A 176 -30.52 3.62 -1.65
CA VAL A 176 -30.67 2.59 -0.60
C VAL A 176 -32.13 2.46 -0.16
N ILE A 177 -32.85 3.58 -0.03
CA ILE A 177 -34.29 3.58 0.28
C ILE A 177 -35.10 2.90 -0.83
N ARG A 178 -34.71 3.11 -2.10
CA ARG A 178 -35.35 2.51 -3.29
C ARG A 178 -35.34 0.99 -3.29
N ASN A 179 -34.23 0.37 -2.86
CA ASN A 179 -34.05 -1.08 -2.93
C ASN A 179 -34.65 -1.84 -1.74
N ILE A 180 -34.90 -1.17 -0.61
CA ILE A 180 -35.32 -1.85 0.62
C ILE A 180 -36.83 -1.74 0.86
N VAL A 181 -37.48 -0.62 0.53
CA VAL A 181 -38.85 -0.35 1.00
C VAL A 181 -39.88 -0.27 -0.14
N GLY A 182 -39.47 -0.18 -1.41
CA GLY A 182 -40.42 0.01 -2.53
C GLY A 182 -41.28 1.27 -2.43
N LEU A 183 -41.06 2.13 -1.41
CA LEU A 183 -41.86 3.30 -1.13
C LEU A 183 -41.25 4.53 -1.83
N THR A 184 -41.98 5.05 -2.80
CA THR A 184 -41.79 6.38 -3.41
C THR A 184 -42.32 7.50 -2.52
N GLN A 185 -42.13 7.42 -1.20
CA GLN A 185 -42.50 8.49 -0.28
C GLN A 185 -41.27 9.26 0.19
N LYS A 186 -41.34 10.58 0.02
CA LYS A 186 -40.32 11.54 0.47
C LYS A 186 -40.41 11.62 1.99
N LEU A 187 -39.57 10.85 2.69
CA LEU A 187 -39.54 10.86 4.16
C LEU A 187 -39.07 12.23 4.68
N GLU A 188 -39.87 12.85 5.54
CA GLU A 188 -39.54 14.14 6.15
C GLU A 188 -38.59 13.94 7.35
N LEU A 189 -37.58 14.83 7.43
CA LEU A 189 -36.65 14.90 8.55
C LEU A 189 -37.26 15.76 9.66
N LYS A 190 -37.35 15.20 10.86
CA LYS A 190 -37.72 15.90 12.09
C LYS A 190 -36.46 16.28 12.87
N ARG A 191 -36.43 17.52 13.36
CA ARG A 191 -35.36 18.01 14.26
C ARG A 191 -35.77 17.71 15.71
N LEU A 192 -34.87 17.11 16.48
CA LEU A 192 -35.00 16.92 17.93
C LEU A 192 -34.19 18.02 18.64
N PRO A 193 -34.85 19.11 19.10
CA PRO A 193 -34.16 20.23 19.71
C PRO A 193 -33.57 19.84 21.06
N CYS A 194 -32.38 20.35 21.37
CA CYS A 194 -31.63 20.14 22.59
C CYS A 194 -31.28 21.47 23.23
N SER A 195 -31.51 21.59 24.54
CA SER A 195 -31.20 22.79 25.32
C SER A 195 -29.89 22.71 26.08
N VAL A 196 -29.10 21.64 25.88
CA VAL A 196 -27.83 21.47 26.59
C VAL A 196 -26.83 22.54 26.19
N GLU A 197 -26.20 23.14 27.21
CA GLU A 197 -25.20 24.19 27.09
C GLU A 197 -23.84 23.71 27.59
N PHE A 198 -22.80 24.09 26.87
CA PHE A 198 -21.39 23.89 27.23
C PHE A 198 -20.70 25.25 27.35
N LYS A 199 -20.28 25.60 28.57
CA LYS A 199 -19.44 26.77 28.84
C LYS A 199 -17.98 26.33 28.89
N MET A 200 -17.16 26.94 28.07
CA MET A 200 -15.73 26.65 27.92
C MET A 200 -14.95 27.83 28.48
N LEU A 201 -14.15 27.60 29.53
CA LEU A 201 -13.29 28.61 30.13
C LEU A 201 -11.83 28.26 29.86
N THR A 202 -11.12 29.15 29.14
CA THR A 202 -9.69 28.98 28.82
C THR A 202 -8.93 30.19 29.36
N PRO A 203 -7.97 30.02 30.29
CA PRO A 203 -7.10 31.11 30.74
C PRO A 203 -6.44 31.83 29.58
N LEU A 204 -6.30 33.16 29.67
CA LEU A 204 -5.61 33.94 28.64
C LEU A 204 -4.11 33.63 28.60
N ASN A 205 -3.53 33.24 29.73
CA ASN A 205 -2.14 32.81 29.85
C ASN A 205 -2.06 31.32 30.25
N LEU A 206 -2.04 30.44 29.25
CA LEU A 206 -1.93 29.00 29.46
C LEU A 206 -0.55 28.53 29.92
N GLN A 207 0.51 29.32 29.76
CA GLN A 207 1.86 28.96 30.23
C GLN A 207 1.97 29.03 31.75
N ARG A 208 1.25 29.99 32.36
CA ARG A 208 1.17 30.14 33.82
C ARG A 208 0.06 29.29 34.43
N PHE A 209 -1.05 29.13 33.70
CA PHE A 209 -2.23 28.40 34.16
C PHE A 209 -2.58 27.29 33.17
N SER A 210 -1.96 26.12 33.37
CA SER A 210 -2.14 24.93 32.54
C SER A 210 -3.45 24.18 32.82
N PHE A 211 -4.54 24.91 33.02
CA PHE A 211 -5.85 24.34 33.34
C PHE A 211 -6.93 24.91 32.43
N VAL A 212 -7.84 24.06 31.97
CA VAL A 212 -9.01 24.43 31.15
C VAL A 212 -10.26 23.86 31.78
N ILE A 213 -11.37 24.60 31.72
CA ILE A 213 -12.62 24.19 32.38
C ILE A 213 -13.73 24.03 31.34
N LEU A 214 -14.43 22.91 31.41
CA LEU A 214 -15.67 22.65 30.67
C LEU A 214 -16.81 22.53 31.68
N ILE A 215 -17.86 23.33 31.50
CA ILE A 215 -19.07 23.27 32.33
C ILE A 215 -20.23 22.88 31.42
N SER A 216 -20.96 21.85 31.80
CA SER A 216 -22.11 21.32 31.06
C SER A 216 -23.39 21.52 31.85
N LYS A 217 -24.45 22.00 31.18
CA LYS A 217 -25.77 22.24 31.78
C LYS A 217 -26.90 21.67 30.94
N GLY A 218 -27.87 21.04 31.60
CA GLY A 218 -29.13 20.56 31.03
C GLY A 218 -29.19 19.04 30.84
N ILE A 219 -30.31 18.60 30.26
CA ILE A 219 -30.58 17.19 29.95
C ILE A 219 -30.69 17.06 28.42
N HIS A 220 -29.98 16.09 27.84
CA HIS A 220 -30.12 15.81 26.42
C HIS A 220 -31.49 15.18 26.13
N THR A 221 -32.12 15.61 25.04
CA THR A 221 -33.47 15.21 24.57
C THR A 221 -33.40 14.37 23.28
N HIS A 222 -32.25 13.78 23.04
CA HIS A 222 -31.94 12.94 21.90
C HIS A 222 -30.99 11.84 22.37
N PRO A 223 -30.91 10.69 21.69
CA PRO A 223 -29.97 9.65 22.07
C PRO A 223 -28.52 10.14 21.90
N PRO A 224 -27.57 9.60 22.67
CA PRO A 224 -26.17 9.96 22.50
C PRO A 224 -25.69 9.57 21.10
N PRO A 225 -25.00 10.47 20.37
CA PRO A 225 -24.47 10.14 19.06
C PRO A 225 -23.50 8.94 19.14
N PRO A 226 -23.24 8.23 18.04
CA PRO A 226 -22.20 7.20 18.03
C PRO A 226 -20.80 7.80 18.19
N LEU A 227 -19.90 7.03 18.83
CA LEU A 227 -18.46 7.30 18.94
C LEU A 227 -17.79 7.37 17.56
N SER A 228 -17.89 8.53 16.92
CA SER A 228 -17.61 8.71 15.50
C SER A 228 -16.46 9.67 15.27
N LYS A 229 -16.11 10.54 16.22
CA LYS A 229 -14.86 11.33 16.21
C LYS A 229 -13.78 10.51 16.90
N THR A 230 -12.56 10.50 16.36
CA THR A 230 -11.42 9.84 17.03
C THR A 230 -10.78 10.90 17.91
N SER A 231 -10.54 10.59 19.18
CA SER A 231 -9.87 11.53 20.09
C SER A 231 -8.53 12.03 19.54
N THR A 232 -8.15 13.23 19.94
CA THR A 232 -6.91 13.89 19.50
C THR A 232 -5.69 13.13 20.00
N CYS A 233 -5.74 12.58 21.22
CA CYS A 233 -4.68 11.74 21.79
C CYS A 233 -4.37 10.53 20.89
N ILE A 234 -5.40 9.78 20.49
CA ILE A 234 -5.23 8.60 19.62
C ILE A 234 -4.72 8.99 18.24
N LYS A 235 -5.18 10.12 17.69
CA LYS A 235 -4.64 10.64 16.41
C LYS A 235 -3.15 11.00 16.52
N SER A 236 -2.72 11.58 17.64
CA SER A 236 -1.31 11.93 17.87
C SER A 236 -0.45 10.67 18.00
N GLU A 237 -0.88 9.68 18.79
CA GLU A 237 -0.14 8.42 18.92
C GLU A 237 -0.10 7.61 17.62
N LEU A 238 -1.20 7.55 16.85
CA LEU A 238 -1.19 6.96 15.51
C LEU A 238 -0.24 7.70 14.57
N ARG A 239 -0.21 9.03 14.65
CA ARG A 239 0.71 9.86 13.86
C ARG A 239 2.16 9.56 14.23
N LYS A 240 2.51 9.56 15.52
CA LYS A 240 3.85 9.20 16.01
C LYS A 240 4.23 7.80 15.57
N LEU A 241 3.31 6.83 15.62
CA LEU A 241 3.54 5.48 15.11
C LEU A 241 3.88 5.50 13.62
N ILE A 242 3.12 6.24 12.79
CA ILE A 242 3.37 6.33 11.35
C ILE A 242 4.69 7.07 11.05
N GLU A 243 4.98 8.16 11.77
CA GLU A 243 6.21 8.94 11.62
C GLU A 243 7.46 8.17 12.08
N ASN A 244 7.36 7.44 13.20
CA ASN A 244 8.45 6.65 13.77
C ASN A 244 8.52 5.22 13.20
N SER A 245 7.56 4.83 12.36
CA SER A 245 7.58 3.53 11.71
C SER A 245 8.87 3.43 10.91
N LYS A 246 9.76 2.51 11.33
CA LYS A 246 11.12 2.37 10.79
C LYS A 246 11.10 2.40 9.27
N GLU A 247 12.19 2.85 8.69
CA GLU A 247 12.61 2.78 7.29
C GLU A 247 12.11 1.61 6.40
N GLN A 248 11.65 0.48 6.96
CA GLN A 248 11.02 -0.64 6.25
C GLN A 248 9.51 -0.42 5.96
N LEU A 249 8.88 0.58 6.57
CA LEU A 249 7.46 0.91 6.51
C LEU A 249 7.18 2.21 5.75
N ILE A 250 8.13 2.64 4.92
CA ILE A 250 7.91 3.76 3.99
C ILE A 250 6.63 3.47 3.21
N ASN A 251 5.60 4.30 3.43
CA ASN A 251 4.24 4.16 2.90
C ASN A 251 3.46 2.96 3.49
N ILE A 252 3.27 2.93 4.81
CA ILE A 252 2.40 1.99 5.52
C ILE A 252 0.95 2.17 5.06
N THR A 253 0.30 1.07 4.69
CA THR A 253 -1.14 1.10 4.36
C THR A 253 -1.97 0.82 5.61
N ALA A 254 -3.25 1.22 5.59
CA ALA A 254 -4.18 0.88 6.67
C ALA A 254 -4.22 -0.64 6.91
N GLN A 255 -4.19 -1.45 5.84
CA GLN A 255 -4.18 -2.89 5.95
C GLN A 255 -2.90 -3.42 6.61
N GLN A 256 -1.73 -2.91 6.24
CA GLN A 256 -0.45 -3.31 6.86
C GLN A 256 -0.35 -2.90 8.32
N LEU A 257 -0.96 -1.76 8.69
CA LEU A 257 -1.03 -1.32 10.07
C LEU A 257 -1.94 -2.25 10.89
N VAL A 258 -3.13 -2.58 10.35
CA VAL A 258 -4.09 -3.51 10.98
C VAL A 258 -3.50 -4.92 11.13
N SER A 259 -2.80 -5.43 10.11
CA SER A 259 -2.23 -6.78 10.12
C SER A 259 -0.87 -6.88 10.83
N GLY A 260 -0.34 -5.78 11.35
CA GLY A 260 1.02 -5.69 11.89
C GLY A 260 1.05 -5.66 13.42
N HIS A 261 2.18 -6.06 14.01
CA HIS A 261 2.38 -6.01 15.46
C HIS A 261 2.58 -4.60 16.03
N LEU A 262 2.64 -3.57 15.17
CA LEU A 262 2.90 -2.18 15.59
C LEU A 262 1.79 -1.63 16.47
N LEU A 263 0.54 -1.95 16.15
CA LEU A 263 -0.61 -1.52 16.95
C LEU A 263 -0.52 -2.07 18.36
N LYS A 264 -0.21 -3.37 18.49
CA LYS A 264 -0.03 -4.01 19.81
C LYS A 264 1.08 -3.36 20.62
N SER A 265 2.19 -2.99 19.97
CA SER A 265 3.33 -2.39 20.67
C SER A 265 3.04 -0.99 21.24
N VAL A 266 2.11 -0.24 20.63
CA VAL A 266 1.78 1.14 21.03
C VAL A 266 0.50 1.21 21.85
N PHE A 267 -0.54 0.46 21.46
CA PHE A 267 -1.88 0.52 22.05
C PHE A 267 -2.25 -0.72 22.89
N GLY A 268 -1.38 -1.74 22.98
CA GLY A 268 -1.65 -2.97 23.73
C GLY A 268 -2.64 -3.94 23.06
N THR A 269 -3.28 -3.54 21.97
CA THR A 269 -4.26 -4.35 21.21
C THR A 269 -3.85 -4.55 19.75
N GLU A 270 -4.25 -5.71 19.18
CA GLU A 270 -4.11 -6.02 17.76
C GLU A 270 -5.32 -5.53 16.94
N MET A 271 -6.45 -5.20 17.58
CA MET A 271 -7.68 -4.80 16.91
C MET A 271 -7.86 -3.28 16.93
N VAL A 272 -7.86 -2.67 15.74
CA VAL A 272 -8.00 -1.21 15.57
C VAL A 272 -9.29 -0.67 16.20
N ALA A 273 -10.38 -1.44 16.20
CA ALA A 273 -11.64 -1.04 16.81
C ALA A 273 -11.61 -1.06 18.36
N GLU A 274 -10.74 -1.86 18.97
CA GLU A 274 -10.52 -1.84 20.44
C GLU A 274 -9.74 -0.60 20.88
N ILE A 275 -8.91 -0.02 20.00
CA ILE A 275 -8.25 1.26 20.26
C ILE A 275 -9.31 2.36 20.39
N HIS A 276 -10.26 2.40 19.45
CA HIS A 276 -11.38 3.32 19.46
C HIS A 276 -12.47 2.90 18.47
N ALA A 277 -13.74 2.92 18.86
CA ALA A 277 -14.88 2.51 18.03
C ALA A 277 -14.91 3.17 16.63
N SER A 278 -14.68 4.48 16.54
CA SER A 278 -14.58 5.21 15.26
C SER A 278 -13.54 4.68 14.26
N LEU A 279 -12.52 3.93 14.69
CA LEU A 279 -11.51 3.34 13.81
C LEU A 279 -11.94 1.99 13.21
N ASN A 280 -13.08 1.44 13.64
CA ASN A 280 -13.71 0.31 12.96
C ASN A 280 -14.04 0.64 11.49
N ASN A 281 -14.24 1.93 11.18
CA ASN A 281 -14.21 2.42 9.81
C ASN A 281 -12.76 2.58 9.33
N ILE A 282 -12.29 1.60 8.56
CA ILE A 282 -10.94 1.56 7.98
C ILE A 282 -10.66 2.79 7.09
N ASP A 283 -11.65 3.40 6.46
CA ASP A 283 -11.44 4.61 5.66
C ASP A 283 -10.98 5.80 6.50
N LYS A 284 -11.38 5.83 7.77
CA LYS A 284 -10.89 6.84 8.70
C LYS A 284 -9.41 6.67 9.01
N LEU A 285 -8.97 5.42 9.16
CA LEU A 285 -7.56 5.09 9.31
C LEU A 285 -6.78 5.45 8.04
N ARG A 286 -7.32 5.13 6.85
CA ARG A 286 -6.74 5.53 5.56
C ARG A 286 -6.59 7.05 5.46
N TYR A 287 -7.59 7.81 5.88
CA TYR A 287 -7.56 9.27 5.89
C TYR A 287 -6.46 9.81 6.80
N LEU A 288 -6.32 9.28 8.03
CA LEU A 288 -5.26 9.68 8.95
C LEU A 288 -3.86 9.39 8.38
N ILE A 289 -3.67 8.19 7.82
CA ILE A 289 -2.42 7.81 7.15
C ILE A 289 -2.12 8.73 5.97
N ALA A 290 -3.11 9.00 5.12
CA ALA A 290 -2.95 9.88 3.96
C ALA A 290 -2.57 11.30 4.39
N ARG A 291 -3.17 11.82 5.47
CA ARG A 291 -2.83 13.14 6.03
C ARG A 291 -1.37 13.21 6.48
N VAL A 292 -0.88 12.20 7.19
CA VAL A 292 0.54 12.14 7.63
C VAL A 292 1.46 12.06 6.42
N HIS A 293 1.17 11.19 5.45
CA HIS A 293 1.99 11.08 4.24
C HIS A 293 2.01 12.35 3.39
N ASN A 294 0.89 13.07 3.28
CA ASN A 294 0.83 14.34 2.56
C ASN A 294 1.66 15.43 3.26
N GLN A 295 1.76 15.41 4.59
CA GLN A 295 2.63 16.31 5.35
C GLN A 295 4.12 15.97 5.16
N GLN A 296 4.47 14.67 5.16
CA GLN A 296 5.84 14.20 4.93
C GLN A 296 6.32 14.37 3.48
N HIS A 297 5.38 14.40 2.53
CA HIS A 297 5.67 14.47 1.10
C HIS A 297 4.83 15.56 0.44
N PRO A 298 5.13 16.85 0.71
CA PRO A 298 4.34 17.98 0.20
C PRO A 298 4.28 18.04 -1.32
N HIS A 299 5.32 17.53 -2.02
CA HIS A 299 5.37 17.43 -3.48
C HIS A 299 4.87 16.08 -4.02
N GLY A 300 4.25 15.28 -3.16
CA GLY A 300 3.78 13.94 -3.48
C GLY A 300 4.89 12.88 -3.53
N GLN A 301 4.52 11.69 -3.99
CA GLN A 301 5.40 10.51 -4.07
C GLN A 301 5.54 9.97 -5.51
N GLY A 302 5.04 10.74 -6.50
CA GLY A 302 5.22 10.50 -7.93
C GLY A 302 6.49 11.16 -8.47
N ILE A 303 6.52 11.43 -9.77
CA ILE A 303 7.69 12.02 -10.46
C ILE A 303 8.12 13.34 -9.82
N LEU A 304 7.18 14.27 -9.57
CA LEU A 304 7.49 15.58 -8.99
C LEU A 304 8.15 15.47 -7.60
N GLY A 305 7.67 14.53 -6.77
CA GLY A 305 8.26 14.25 -5.46
C GLY A 305 9.70 13.75 -5.58
N VAL A 306 9.97 12.83 -6.51
CA VAL A 306 11.32 12.31 -6.76
C VAL A 306 12.27 13.40 -7.28
N VAL A 307 11.80 14.23 -8.20
CA VAL A 307 12.56 15.37 -8.73
C VAL A 307 12.92 16.34 -7.59
N TYR A 308 11.94 16.70 -6.76
CA TYR A 308 12.18 17.57 -5.62
C TYR A 308 13.23 16.99 -4.66
N ASP A 309 13.10 15.72 -4.26
CA ASP A 309 14.06 15.09 -3.35
C ASP A 309 15.49 15.00 -3.92
N PHE A 310 15.60 14.79 -5.23
CA PHE A 310 16.86 14.73 -5.95
C PHE A 310 17.57 16.10 -5.92
N TYR A 311 16.85 17.19 -6.19
CA TYR A 311 17.41 18.54 -6.15
C TYR A 311 17.66 19.06 -4.74
N GLN A 312 16.85 18.67 -3.76
CA GLN A 312 17.07 18.99 -2.34
C GLN A 312 18.20 18.17 -1.70
N ASN A 313 18.83 17.28 -2.45
CA ASN A 313 20.05 16.59 -2.05
C ASN A 313 19.88 15.73 -0.79
N THR A 314 18.70 15.12 -0.62
CA THR A 314 18.46 14.18 0.49
C THR A 314 19.48 13.03 0.43
N LYS A 315 20.13 12.73 1.56
CA LYS A 315 21.26 11.76 1.61
C LYS A 315 20.87 10.40 1.02
N GLU A 316 19.63 10.00 1.24
CA GLU A 316 19.06 8.73 0.83
C GLU A 316 18.99 8.60 -0.70
N ILE A 317 18.54 9.64 -1.39
CA ILE A 317 18.29 9.60 -2.83
C ILE A 317 19.54 9.98 -3.63
N LYS A 318 20.37 10.88 -3.09
CA LYS A 318 21.57 11.42 -3.75
C LYS A 318 22.53 10.35 -4.25
N ASN A 319 22.75 9.30 -3.46
CA ASN A 319 23.77 8.30 -3.77
C ASN A 319 23.26 7.19 -4.70
N TYR A 320 21.95 7.10 -4.89
CA TYR A 320 21.32 6.05 -5.67
C TYR A 320 20.78 6.54 -7.00
N ILE A 321 20.05 7.66 -7.05
CA ILE A 321 19.62 8.26 -8.33
C ILE A 321 20.79 9.01 -8.94
N GLN A 322 21.21 8.60 -10.13
CA GLN A 322 22.38 9.17 -10.80
C GLN A 322 22.02 10.19 -11.86
N LYS A 323 20.84 10.02 -12.48
CA LYS A 323 20.36 10.91 -13.54
C LYS A 323 18.84 10.84 -13.63
N ILE A 324 18.22 12.02 -13.68
CA ILE A 324 16.82 12.20 -14.09
C ILE A 324 16.84 12.94 -15.42
N SER A 325 16.10 12.45 -16.41
CA SER A 325 16.04 13.07 -17.74
C SER A 325 14.60 13.15 -18.22
N PHE A 326 14.25 14.33 -18.73
CA PHE A 326 13.00 14.62 -19.41
C PHE A 326 13.34 14.97 -20.86
N PHE A 327 12.72 14.26 -21.80
CA PHE A 327 12.95 14.46 -23.22
C PHE A 327 11.72 15.09 -23.89
N ASN A 328 11.93 15.73 -25.04
CA ASN A 328 10.88 16.45 -25.78
C ASN A 328 9.73 15.55 -26.26
N ASP A 329 9.97 14.24 -26.38
CA ASP A 329 8.98 13.22 -26.74
C ASP A 329 8.15 12.74 -25.54
N GLY A 330 8.29 13.40 -24.38
CA GLY A 330 7.62 12.99 -23.13
C GLY A 330 8.27 11.78 -22.44
N HIS A 331 9.41 11.28 -22.94
CA HIS A 331 10.16 10.23 -22.26
C HIS A 331 10.72 10.77 -20.95
N ILE A 332 10.44 10.03 -19.88
CA ILE A 332 10.98 10.23 -18.54
C ILE A 332 11.90 9.06 -18.27
N MET A 333 13.12 9.36 -17.81
CA MET A 333 14.10 8.33 -17.46
C MET A 333 14.76 8.69 -16.14
N ILE A 334 14.69 7.78 -15.17
CA ILE A 334 15.37 7.91 -13.87
C ILE A 334 16.31 6.72 -13.74
N LEU A 335 17.62 6.94 -13.85
CA LEU A 335 18.64 5.90 -13.70
C LEU A 335 19.14 5.87 -12.26
N CYS A 336 19.03 4.69 -11.66
CA CYS A 336 19.47 4.37 -10.31
C CYS A 336 20.63 3.37 -10.32
N MET A 337 21.74 3.73 -9.66
CA MET A 337 22.96 2.94 -9.51
C MET A 337 23.84 3.55 -8.42
N THR A 338 24.50 2.74 -7.60
CA THR A 338 25.54 3.20 -6.65
C THR A 338 26.95 3.05 -7.22
N ASN A 339 27.94 3.72 -6.62
CA ASN A 339 29.36 3.54 -6.97
C ASN A 339 29.81 2.09 -6.83
N GLU A 340 29.34 1.40 -5.78
CA GLU A 340 29.66 0.00 -5.54
C GLU A 340 29.05 -0.91 -6.61
N GLN A 341 27.80 -0.63 -7.02
CA GLN A 341 27.16 -1.33 -8.14
C GLN A 341 27.92 -1.12 -9.45
N ALA A 342 28.36 0.12 -9.74
CA ALA A 342 29.12 0.43 -10.94
C ALA A 342 30.51 -0.24 -10.95
N ALA A 343 31.22 -0.25 -9.82
CA ALA A 343 32.49 -0.95 -9.69
C ALA A 343 32.34 -2.47 -9.86
N LYS A 344 31.23 -3.04 -9.39
CA LYS A 344 30.95 -4.48 -9.54
C LYS A 344 30.52 -4.84 -10.96
N CYS A 345 29.74 -3.99 -11.64
CA CYS A 345 29.14 -4.33 -12.93
C CYS A 345 30.16 -4.62 -14.05
N ILE A 346 31.33 -3.96 -14.00
CA ILE A 346 32.43 -4.14 -14.96
C ILE A 346 33.16 -5.49 -14.81
N GLU A 347 32.99 -6.18 -13.68
CA GLU A 347 33.61 -7.49 -13.42
C GLU A 347 32.83 -8.64 -14.09
N PHE A 348 31.57 -8.42 -14.46
CA PHE A 348 30.74 -9.47 -15.03
C PHE A 348 31.12 -9.78 -16.48
N LYS A 349 31.12 -11.06 -16.82
CA LYS A 349 31.27 -11.50 -18.22
C LYS A 349 30.00 -11.19 -19.03
N TYR A 350 28.83 -11.31 -18.41
CA TYR A 350 27.53 -11.07 -19.03
C TYR A 350 26.54 -10.53 -18.01
N PHE A 351 25.46 -9.94 -18.50
CA PHE A 351 24.33 -9.54 -17.67
C PHE A 351 23.01 -9.71 -18.42
N GLU A 352 21.94 -9.86 -17.65
CA GLU A 352 20.57 -9.97 -18.14
C GLU A 352 19.85 -8.63 -18.00
N VAL A 353 18.98 -8.32 -18.95
CA VAL A 353 18.13 -7.14 -18.91
C VAL A 353 16.66 -7.52 -19.08
N ASP A 354 15.80 -6.96 -18.23
CA ASP A 354 14.36 -7.22 -18.30
C ASP A 354 13.52 -6.00 -17.89
N LEU A 355 12.37 -5.81 -18.54
CA LEU A 355 11.43 -4.74 -18.28
C LEU A 355 10.22 -5.27 -17.49
N SER A 356 10.07 -4.79 -16.27
CA SER A 356 8.97 -5.13 -15.37
C SER A 356 7.89 -4.06 -15.32
N PHE A 357 6.66 -4.51 -15.46
CA PHE A 357 5.43 -3.68 -15.41
C PHE A 357 4.72 -3.72 -14.04
N LYS A 358 5.22 -4.53 -13.09
CA LYS A 358 4.50 -4.82 -11.83
C LYS A 358 4.89 -3.92 -10.68
N ARG A 359 6.03 -3.24 -10.78
CA ARG A 359 6.66 -2.58 -9.64
C ARG A 359 5.97 -1.28 -9.26
N VAL A 360 5.76 -0.40 -10.24
CA VAL A 360 5.27 0.96 -10.04
C VAL A 360 3.82 1.05 -10.52
N TYR A 361 3.00 1.81 -9.81
CA TYR A 361 1.64 2.12 -10.22
C TYR A 361 1.65 3.23 -11.28
N GLY A 362 0.87 3.05 -12.36
CA GLY A 362 0.75 3.98 -13.48
C GLY A 362 1.65 3.59 -14.65
N ASP A 363 2.03 4.57 -15.48
CA ASP A 363 2.68 4.34 -16.77
C ASP A 363 4.20 4.15 -16.68
N ILE A 364 4.79 4.24 -15.50
CA ILE A 364 6.23 4.06 -15.29
C ILE A 364 6.53 2.58 -15.08
N ASN A 365 7.42 2.04 -15.89
CA ASN A 365 7.95 0.68 -15.81
C ASN A 365 9.37 0.69 -15.26
N GLU A 366 9.84 -0.46 -14.78
CA GLU A 366 11.17 -0.66 -14.22
C GLU A 366 12.00 -1.55 -15.13
N PHE A 367 13.09 -1.02 -15.68
CA PHE A 367 14.05 -1.74 -16.50
C PHE A 367 15.27 -2.11 -15.66
N GLU A 368 15.53 -3.39 -15.46
CA GLU A 368 16.58 -3.90 -14.57
C GLU A 368 17.76 -4.48 -15.34
N PHE A 369 18.94 -4.35 -14.75
CA PHE A 369 20.18 -4.98 -15.19
C PHE A 369 20.69 -5.89 -14.08
N ASN A 370 20.72 -7.18 -14.37
CA ASN A 370 20.91 -8.25 -13.40
C ASN A 370 22.10 -9.12 -13.78
N ALA A 371 22.86 -9.59 -12.79
CA ALA A 371 23.93 -10.56 -13.00
C ALA A 371 24.01 -11.53 -11.82
N TYR A 372 24.62 -12.69 -12.05
CA TYR A 372 24.93 -13.63 -10.99
C TYR A 372 26.36 -13.43 -10.51
N GLU A 373 26.51 -13.15 -9.23
CA GLU A 373 27.82 -13.07 -8.58
C GLU A 373 28.21 -14.48 -8.13
N GLU A 374 29.19 -15.07 -8.83
CA GLU A 374 29.59 -16.47 -8.65
C GLU A 374 30.25 -16.76 -7.29
N LYS A 375 31.10 -15.85 -6.79
CA LYS A 375 31.84 -16.02 -5.52
C LYS A 375 30.88 -16.12 -4.34
N SER A 376 29.83 -15.32 -4.36
CA SER A 376 28.84 -15.15 -3.32
C SER A 376 27.53 -15.90 -3.58
N ARG A 377 27.42 -16.53 -4.76
CA ARG A 377 26.27 -17.33 -5.22
C ARG A 377 24.94 -16.59 -5.10
N THR A 378 24.95 -15.33 -5.50
CA THR A 378 23.84 -14.40 -5.28
C THR A 378 23.54 -13.62 -6.55
N ILE A 379 22.26 -13.45 -6.84
CA ILE A 379 21.78 -12.57 -7.91
C ILE A 379 21.86 -11.14 -7.43
N ILE A 380 22.35 -10.25 -8.29
CA ILE A 380 22.42 -8.83 -8.00
C ILE A 380 21.77 -8.02 -9.11
N THR A 381 21.05 -6.98 -8.72
CA THR A 381 20.65 -5.90 -9.61
C THR A 381 21.64 -4.76 -9.42
N PHE A 382 22.35 -4.37 -10.49
CA PHE A 382 23.34 -3.29 -10.42
C PHE A 382 22.86 -1.99 -11.06
N CYS A 383 21.82 -2.03 -11.90
CA CYS A 383 21.18 -0.83 -12.43
C CYS A 383 19.67 -1.02 -12.51
N ARG A 384 18.93 0.04 -12.16
CA ARG A 384 17.48 0.14 -12.37
C ARG A 384 17.19 1.43 -13.12
N ILE A 385 16.35 1.36 -14.14
CA ILE A 385 15.89 2.54 -14.87
C ILE A 385 14.37 2.58 -14.82
N PHE A 386 13.82 3.65 -14.25
CA PHE A 386 12.38 3.89 -14.29
C PHE A 386 12.05 4.72 -15.52
N THR A 387 11.15 4.22 -16.37
CA THR A 387 10.78 4.88 -17.63
C THR A 387 9.31 4.69 -18.00
N ASN A 388 8.70 5.67 -18.65
CA ASN A 388 7.34 5.60 -19.19
C ASN A 388 7.28 5.16 -20.66
N ILE A 389 8.41 5.10 -21.38
CA ILE A 389 8.43 4.83 -22.81
C ILE A 389 9.40 3.69 -23.11
N ALA A 390 8.92 2.67 -23.83
CA ALA A 390 9.68 1.48 -24.23
C ALA A 390 9.84 1.39 -25.77
N THR A 391 10.16 2.52 -26.42
CA THR A 391 10.49 2.56 -27.85
C THR A 391 11.97 2.27 -28.09
N LYS A 392 12.34 1.99 -29.34
CA LYS A 392 13.73 1.71 -29.75
C LYS A 392 14.66 2.88 -29.41
N GLU A 393 14.18 4.10 -29.61
CA GLU A 393 14.87 5.35 -29.28
C GLU A 393 14.98 5.55 -27.77
N ALA A 394 13.96 5.16 -27.00
CA ALA A 394 14.03 5.19 -25.54
C ALA A 394 15.06 4.19 -25.00
N TYR A 395 15.06 2.94 -25.49
CA TYR A 395 16.09 1.95 -25.12
C TYR A 395 17.49 2.40 -25.50
N GLN A 396 17.68 2.99 -26.67
CA GLN A 396 18.96 3.60 -27.05
C GLN A 396 19.42 4.63 -26.00
N LYS A 397 18.55 5.59 -25.64
CA LYS A 397 18.85 6.61 -24.61
C LYS A 397 19.20 5.97 -23.25
N MET A 398 18.48 4.91 -22.87
CA MET A 398 18.70 4.17 -21.61
C MET A 398 20.08 3.49 -21.60
N PHE A 399 20.45 2.74 -22.64
CA PHE A 399 21.75 2.08 -22.74
C PHE A 399 22.91 3.09 -22.82
N GLU A 400 22.78 4.15 -23.63
CA GLU A 400 23.79 5.21 -23.71
C GLU A 400 24.03 5.85 -22.34
N THR A 401 22.95 6.17 -21.64
CA THR A 401 23.05 6.77 -20.31
C THR A 401 23.64 5.79 -19.29
N PHE A 402 23.29 4.50 -19.37
CA PHE A 402 23.90 3.48 -18.54
C PHE A 402 25.43 3.41 -18.75
N PHE A 403 25.90 3.39 -19.99
CA PHE A 403 27.34 3.37 -20.29
C PHE A 403 28.07 4.62 -19.78
N GLU A 404 27.46 5.80 -19.93
CA GLU A 404 27.98 7.06 -19.38
C GLU A 404 28.11 7.01 -17.85
N ILE A 405 27.08 6.52 -17.16
CA ILE A 405 27.05 6.45 -15.70
C ILE A 405 28.03 5.39 -15.18
N VAL A 406 28.15 4.23 -15.82
CA VAL A 406 29.17 3.23 -15.46
C VAL A 406 30.57 3.85 -15.55
N LYS A 407 30.87 4.56 -16.63
CA LYS A 407 32.15 5.26 -16.80
C LYS A 407 32.38 6.29 -15.70
N LYS A 408 31.36 7.09 -15.38
CA LYS A 408 31.42 8.15 -14.36
C LYS A 408 31.66 7.59 -12.96
N LEU A 409 30.98 6.51 -12.58
CA LEU A 409 30.98 6.03 -11.20
C LEU A 409 32.10 5.03 -10.90
N SER A 410 32.49 4.21 -11.88
CA SER A 410 33.56 3.22 -11.72
C SER A 410 34.95 3.75 -12.07
N ASN A 411 35.03 4.93 -12.70
CA ASN A 411 36.23 5.46 -13.37
C ASN A 411 36.84 4.50 -14.41
N LYS A 412 36.09 3.49 -14.87
CA LYS A 412 36.49 2.58 -15.94
C LYS A 412 35.47 2.61 -17.07
N PRO A 413 35.90 2.51 -18.33
CA PRO A 413 34.99 2.58 -19.45
C PRO A 413 34.08 1.34 -19.51
N ALA A 414 32.86 1.56 -20.01
CA ALA A 414 31.87 0.52 -20.29
C ALA A 414 32.25 -0.23 -21.57
N HIS A 415 33.23 -1.13 -21.49
CA HIS A 415 33.77 -1.86 -22.63
C HIS A 415 32.98 -3.14 -22.93
N PHE A 416 32.87 -3.41 -24.23
CA PHE A 416 32.45 -4.70 -24.76
C PHE A 416 33.64 -5.38 -25.43
N ARG A 417 33.78 -6.69 -25.22
CA ARG A 417 34.86 -7.52 -25.75
C ARG A 417 34.94 -7.47 -27.27
N HIS A 418 33.80 -7.44 -27.95
CA HIS A 418 33.78 -7.34 -29.40
C HIS A 418 34.44 -6.06 -29.93
N ILE A 419 34.29 -4.93 -29.23
CA ILE A 419 34.78 -3.62 -29.69
C ILE A 419 36.19 -3.33 -29.13
N HIS A 420 36.45 -3.72 -27.88
CA HIS A 420 37.63 -3.30 -27.12
C HIS A 420 38.51 -4.47 -26.65
N SER A 421 38.15 -5.70 -26.99
CA SER A 421 38.81 -6.93 -26.53
C SER A 421 38.81 -7.13 -25.01
N ASP A 422 37.92 -6.46 -24.27
CA ASP A 422 37.86 -6.49 -22.80
C ASP A 422 36.41 -6.36 -22.24
N SER A 423 36.23 -6.79 -20.98
CA SER A 423 35.02 -6.68 -20.16
C SER A 423 33.79 -7.46 -20.68
N TRP A 424 32.67 -6.79 -20.97
CA TRP A 424 31.39 -7.45 -21.22
C TRP A 424 31.39 -8.23 -22.55
N VAL A 425 30.94 -9.48 -22.47
CA VAL A 425 30.86 -10.39 -23.61
C VAL A 425 29.45 -10.47 -24.15
N CYS A 426 28.46 -10.52 -23.26
CA CYS A 426 27.09 -10.82 -23.65
C CYS A 426 26.06 -10.01 -22.86
N VAL A 427 25.02 -9.56 -23.55
CA VAL A 427 23.78 -9.04 -22.99
C VAL A 427 22.68 -10.04 -23.31
N LEU A 428 22.08 -10.60 -22.26
CA LEU A 428 20.98 -11.54 -22.36
C LEU A 428 19.66 -10.81 -22.14
N ALA A 429 18.66 -11.12 -22.97
CA ALA A 429 17.32 -10.62 -22.75
C ALA A 429 16.27 -11.56 -23.35
N ASP A 430 15.01 -11.25 -23.08
CA ASP A 430 13.91 -11.76 -23.89
C ASP A 430 14.09 -11.30 -25.35
N LEU A 431 13.54 -12.07 -26.30
CA LEU A 431 13.64 -11.77 -27.73
C LEU A 431 12.72 -10.59 -28.13
N ASN A 432 12.87 -9.45 -27.44
CA ASN A 432 12.18 -8.20 -27.70
C ASN A 432 12.98 -7.37 -28.72
N GLN A 433 12.43 -7.27 -29.93
CA GLN A 433 13.07 -6.58 -31.04
C GLN A 433 13.38 -5.10 -30.74
N VAL A 434 12.49 -4.41 -30.03
CA VAL A 434 12.60 -2.97 -29.78
C VAL A 434 13.78 -2.70 -28.82
N GLN A 435 13.91 -3.52 -27.78
CA GLN A 435 15.00 -3.47 -26.81
C GLN A 435 16.34 -3.82 -27.45
N ALA A 436 16.42 -4.94 -28.20
CA ALA A 436 17.64 -5.37 -28.87
C ALA A 436 18.13 -4.32 -29.88
N LEU A 437 17.23 -3.78 -30.71
CA LEU A 437 17.60 -2.72 -31.65
C LEU A 437 18.02 -1.41 -30.95
N GLY A 438 17.47 -1.11 -29.77
CA GLY A 438 17.92 0.00 -28.94
C GLY A 438 19.37 -0.18 -28.48
N LEU A 439 19.73 -1.38 -28.01
CA LEU A 439 21.11 -1.75 -27.68
C LEU A 439 22.04 -1.61 -28.89
N GLY A 440 21.65 -2.19 -30.03
CA GLY A 440 22.45 -2.11 -31.26
C GLY A 440 22.70 -0.68 -31.74
N LYS A 441 21.72 0.22 -31.58
CA LYS A 441 21.90 1.66 -31.86
C LYS A 441 22.88 2.32 -30.89
N ALA A 442 22.77 2.04 -29.59
CA ALA A 442 23.72 2.57 -28.60
C ALA A 442 25.16 2.09 -28.89
N MET A 443 25.32 0.84 -29.30
CA MET A 443 26.63 0.29 -29.71
C MET A 443 27.15 0.90 -31.01
N LYS A 444 26.29 1.18 -32.00
CA LYS A 444 26.70 1.89 -33.22
C LYS A 444 27.24 3.30 -32.91
N LYS A 445 26.73 3.95 -31.87
CA LYS A 445 27.28 5.24 -31.41
C LYS A 445 28.64 5.06 -30.73
N MET A 446 28.84 3.94 -30.03
CA MET A 446 30.12 3.58 -29.39
C MET A 446 31.19 3.21 -30.42
N ASP A 447 30.85 2.39 -31.42
CA ASP A 447 31.71 2.04 -32.56
C ASP A 447 30.95 2.23 -33.88
N PRO A 448 31.16 3.36 -34.57
CA PRO A 448 30.51 3.66 -35.84
C PRO A 448 30.96 2.80 -37.03
N THR A 449 32.04 2.02 -36.89
CA THR A 449 32.59 1.23 -38.01
C THR A 449 31.67 0.08 -38.43
N ARG A 450 30.78 -0.37 -37.54
CA ARG A 450 29.83 -1.47 -37.75
C ARG A 450 28.38 -1.03 -37.72
N LYS A 451 27.52 -1.83 -38.34
CA LYS A 451 26.07 -1.56 -38.34
C LYS A 451 25.46 -1.95 -36.98
N ALA A 452 24.38 -1.26 -36.59
CA ALA A 452 23.68 -1.54 -35.33
C ALA A 452 23.23 -3.00 -35.16
N LYS A 453 22.76 -3.64 -36.25
CA LYS A 453 22.36 -5.05 -36.24
C LYS A 453 23.55 -6.01 -36.22
N GLU A 454 24.68 -5.60 -36.79
CA GLU A 454 25.91 -6.38 -36.80
C GLU A 454 26.49 -6.47 -35.38
N HIS A 455 26.53 -5.35 -34.64
CA HIS A 455 26.88 -5.32 -33.22
C HIS A 455 26.11 -6.36 -32.39
N LEU A 456 24.81 -6.55 -32.67
CA LEU A 456 23.99 -7.53 -31.96
C LEU A 456 24.42 -8.97 -32.20
N GLN A 457 24.93 -9.32 -33.39
CA GLN A 457 25.45 -10.66 -33.66
C GLN A 457 26.69 -10.99 -32.81
N TYR A 458 27.37 -9.98 -32.28
CA TYR A 458 28.57 -10.16 -31.44
C TYR A 458 28.29 -10.16 -29.94
N VAL A 459 27.15 -9.67 -29.48
CA VAL A 459 26.91 -9.47 -28.03
C VAL A 459 25.55 -9.89 -27.52
N PHE A 460 24.55 -10.08 -28.38
CA PHE A 460 23.17 -10.31 -27.92
C PHE A 460 22.84 -11.79 -27.94
N LYS A 461 22.35 -12.32 -26.81
CA LYS A 461 21.75 -13.65 -26.73
C LYS A 461 20.31 -13.58 -26.27
N SER A 462 19.48 -14.43 -26.84
CA SER A 462 18.06 -14.50 -26.51
C SER A 462 17.75 -15.68 -25.62
N CYS A 463 16.84 -15.46 -24.67
CA CYS A 463 16.37 -16.53 -23.79
C CYS A 463 15.74 -17.69 -24.58
N HIS A 464 16.35 -18.87 -24.51
CA HIS A 464 15.84 -20.09 -25.14
C HIS A 464 14.52 -20.54 -24.50
N ILE A 465 14.33 -20.32 -23.19
CA ILE A 465 13.08 -20.66 -22.51
C ILE A 465 11.93 -19.79 -23.06
N TYR A 466 12.17 -18.50 -23.25
CA TYR A 466 11.18 -17.60 -23.84
C TYR A 466 10.87 -17.97 -25.29
N TYR A 467 11.89 -18.28 -26.10
CA TYR A 467 11.70 -18.78 -27.46
C TYR A 467 10.84 -20.05 -27.50
N LYS A 468 11.16 -21.05 -26.67
CA LYS A 468 10.39 -22.31 -26.56
C LYS A 468 8.93 -22.05 -26.18
N LYS A 469 8.70 -21.22 -25.15
CA LYS A 469 7.36 -20.80 -24.76
C LYS A 469 6.62 -20.15 -25.94
N ASN A 470 7.26 -19.26 -26.71
CA ASN A 470 6.61 -18.65 -27.87
C ASN A 470 6.24 -19.67 -28.95
N VAL A 471 7.13 -20.63 -29.23
CA VAL A 471 6.87 -21.73 -30.18
C VAL A 471 5.63 -22.53 -29.75
N ASP A 472 5.49 -22.83 -28.47
CA ASP A 472 4.32 -23.55 -27.94
C ASP A 472 3.00 -22.78 -28.14
N HIS A 473 3.03 -21.45 -28.02
CA HIS A 473 1.85 -20.58 -28.18
C HIS A 473 1.45 -20.34 -29.63
N TYR A 474 2.35 -20.49 -30.60
CA TYR A 474 1.98 -20.30 -32.00
C TYR A 474 0.91 -21.31 -32.44
N PRO A 475 -0.02 -20.91 -33.31
CA PRO A 475 -1.09 -21.78 -33.80
C PRO A 475 -0.61 -22.75 -34.90
N TYR A 476 0.65 -23.19 -34.85
CA TYR A 476 1.24 -24.08 -35.84
C TYR A 476 1.05 -25.56 -35.50
N CYS A 477 1.15 -26.42 -36.51
CA CYS A 477 1.14 -27.87 -36.29
C CYS A 477 2.35 -28.36 -35.47
N ALA A 478 2.24 -29.57 -34.91
CA ALA A 478 3.29 -30.13 -34.06
C ALA A 478 4.63 -30.28 -34.78
N ASP A 479 4.62 -30.65 -36.06
CA ASP A 479 5.84 -30.83 -36.86
C ASP A 479 6.55 -29.50 -37.10
N THR A 480 5.81 -28.44 -37.42
CA THR A 480 6.39 -27.09 -37.55
C THR A 480 6.99 -26.62 -36.23
N LYS A 481 6.29 -26.84 -35.11
CA LYS A 481 6.84 -26.51 -33.78
C LYS A 481 8.09 -27.31 -33.47
N HIS A 482 8.12 -28.59 -33.82
CA HIS A 482 9.30 -29.43 -33.67
C HIS A 482 10.49 -28.86 -34.46
N ASP A 483 10.31 -28.59 -35.75
CA ASP A 483 11.35 -28.00 -36.60
C ASP A 483 11.84 -26.65 -36.08
N MET A 484 10.94 -25.78 -35.60
CA MET A 484 11.31 -24.52 -34.96
C MET A 484 12.22 -24.73 -33.75
N LEU A 485 12.00 -25.79 -32.96
CA LEU A 485 12.82 -26.11 -31.79
C LEU A 485 14.17 -26.73 -32.17
N GLU A 486 14.24 -27.47 -33.27
CA GLU A 486 15.49 -28.07 -33.77
C GLU A 486 16.51 -27.01 -34.25
N ILE A 487 16.07 -25.80 -34.61
CA ILE A 487 16.98 -24.66 -34.90
C ILE A 487 17.98 -24.41 -33.74
N LEU A 488 17.57 -24.62 -32.49
CA LEU A 488 18.45 -24.42 -31.33
C LEU A 488 19.54 -25.50 -31.19
N LYS A 489 19.38 -26.64 -31.86
CA LYS A 489 20.24 -27.82 -31.76
C LYS A 489 21.04 -28.10 -33.04
N ALA A 490 20.69 -27.44 -34.13
CA ALA A 490 21.34 -27.61 -35.42
C ALA A 490 22.85 -27.34 -35.32
N ASN A 491 23.64 -28.14 -36.04
CA ASN A 491 25.09 -28.19 -35.96
C ASN A 491 25.78 -27.46 -37.13
N SER A 492 25.01 -26.91 -38.07
CA SER A 492 25.54 -26.08 -39.15
C SER A 492 24.52 -25.08 -39.69
N SER A 493 25.01 -24.09 -40.43
CA SER A 493 24.18 -23.13 -41.17
C SER A 493 23.32 -23.80 -42.24
N GLU A 494 23.82 -24.87 -42.87
CA GLU A 494 23.13 -25.62 -43.92
C GLU A 494 21.94 -26.37 -43.34
N GLU A 495 22.11 -27.02 -42.19
CA GLU A 495 21.04 -27.70 -41.46
C GLU A 495 19.92 -26.71 -41.08
N ILE A 496 20.29 -25.54 -40.56
CA ILE A 496 19.32 -24.47 -40.24
C ILE A 496 18.55 -24.02 -41.48
N ASN A 497 19.24 -23.85 -42.61
CA ASN A 497 18.61 -23.45 -43.86
C ASN A 497 17.66 -24.54 -44.40
N GLN A 498 18.00 -25.82 -44.22
CA GLN A 498 17.11 -26.94 -44.55
C GLN A 498 15.86 -26.92 -43.68
N ILE A 499 15.99 -26.72 -42.37
CA ILE A 499 14.87 -26.60 -41.43
C ILE A 499 13.95 -25.45 -41.85
N PHE A 500 14.49 -24.27 -42.16
CA PHE A 500 13.69 -23.15 -42.67
C PHE A 500 12.97 -23.48 -43.98
N GLY A 501 13.61 -24.25 -44.87
CA GLY A 501 12.99 -24.75 -46.09
C GLY A 501 11.80 -25.66 -45.79
N GLN A 502 11.94 -26.61 -44.87
CA GLN A 502 10.88 -27.52 -44.43
C GLN A 502 9.70 -26.76 -43.81
N ILE A 503 9.97 -25.81 -42.91
CA ILE A 503 8.96 -24.94 -42.31
C ILE A 503 8.20 -24.15 -43.39
N LYS A 504 8.91 -23.57 -44.36
CA LYS A 504 8.31 -22.80 -45.45
C LYS A 504 7.39 -23.65 -46.33
N MET A 505 7.76 -24.89 -46.61
CA MET A 505 6.98 -25.80 -47.47
C MET A 505 5.61 -26.17 -46.88
N ARG A 506 5.44 -26.13 -45.56
CA ARG A 506 4.15 -26.42 -44.90
C ARG A 506 3.10 -25.33 -45.11
N ASN A 507 3.53 -24.13 -45.53
CA ASN A 507 2.66 -23.02 -45.94
C ASN A 507 1.52 -22.70 -44.94
N GLU A 508 1.83 -22.73 -43.64
CA GLU A 508 0.88 -22.39 -42.59
C GLU A 508 0.61 -20.88 -42.53
N ASP A 509 -0.60 -20.50 -42.09
CA ASP A 509 -0.98 -19.09 -42.00
C ASP A 509 -0.04 -18.31 -41.06
N GLY A 510 0.43 -17.15 -41.48
CA GLY A 510 1.39 -16.34 -40.73
C GLY A 510 2.85 -16.85 -40.72
N ILE A 511 3.15 -18.02 -41.30
CA ILE A 511 4.52 -18.58 -41.26
C ILE A 511 5.55 -17.69 -41.96
N GLN A 512 5.15 -16.98 -43.01
CA GLN A 512 6.04 -16.08 -43.75
C GLN A 512 6.52 -14.91 -42.88
N ASN A 513 5.66 -14.37 -42.00
CA ASN A 513 6.04 -13.33 -41.06
C ASN A 513 7.03 -13.86 -40.01
N TRP A 514 6.81 -15.09 -39.55
CA TRP A 514 7.72 -15.77 -38.64
C TRP A 514 9.10 -15.98 -39.28
N LEU A 515 9.14 -16.48 -40.53
CA LEU A 515 10.37 -16.66 -41.31
C LEU A 515 11.10 -15.33 -41.49
N GLU A 516 10.40 -14.27 -41.92
CA GLU A 516 11.00 -12.95 -42.10
C GLU A 516 11.61 -12.39 -40.80
N TYR A 517 11.00 -12.70 -39.66
CA TYR A 517 11.53 -12.29 -38.37
C TYR A 517 12.77 -13.11 -37.96
N TYR A 518 12.66 -14.43 -37.92
CA TYR A 518 13.70 -15.31 -37.39
C TYR A 518 14.89 -15.53 -38.33
N GLN A 519 14.74 -15.29 -39.64
CA GLN A 519 15.86 -15.33 -40.59
C GLN A 519 16.72 -14.06 -40.58
N LYS A 520 16.37 -13.03 -39.80
CA LYS A 520 17.24 -11.86 -39.61
C LYS A 520 18.56 -12.33 -38.97
N PRO A 521 19.74 -12.01 -39.55
CA PRO A 521 21.02 -12.53 -39.05
C PRO A 521 21.27 -12.30 -37.56
N TRP A 522 20.87 -11.15 -37.03
CA TRP A 522 21.01 -10.82 -35.61
C TRP A 522 20.01 -11.54 -34.68
N VAL A 523 18.83 -11.91 -35.19
CA VAL A 523 17.84 -12.70 -34.44
C VAL A 523 18.29 -14.16 -34.40
N LEU A 524 18.73 -14.68 -35.54
CA LEU A 524 19.22 -16.05 -35.61
C LEU A 524 20.53 -16.21 -34.83
N GLY A 525 21.45 -15.25 -34.98
CA GLY A 525 22.73 -15.21 -34.26
C GLY A 525 22.60 -14.99 -32.75
N SER A 526 21.42 -14.61 -32.24
CA SER A 526 21.17 -14.59 -30.79
C SER A 526 20.64 -15.91 -30.24
N LEU A 527 20.21 -16.83 -31.12
CA LEU A 527 19.68 -18.15 -30.77
C LEU A 527 20.67 -19.28 -31.05
N THR A 528 21.47 -19.16 -32.11
CA THR A 528 22.42 -20.19 -32.57
C THR A 528 23.81 -19.62 -32.84
N TYR A 529 24.84 -20.42 -32.56
CA TYR A 529 26.24 -20.07 -32.78
C TYR A 529 26.54 -19.84 -34.27
N HIS A 530 25.92 -20.61 -35.15
CA HIS A 530 26.26 -20.64 -36.58
C HIS A 530 25.95 -19.33 -37.34
N TYR A 531 25.13 -18.46 -36.73
CA TYR A 531 24.85 -17.11 -37.24
C TYR A 531 25.34 -16.01 -36.28
N SER A 532 25.88 -16.41 -35.13
CA SER A 532 26.53 -15.53 -34.18
C SER A 532 27.92 -15.18 -34.70
N LEU A 533 28.37 -13.95 -34.41
CA LEU A 533 29.74 -13.52 -34.64
C LEU A 533 30.57 -13.53 -33.34
N MET A 534 29.99 -14.00 -32.24
CA MET A 534 30.72 -14.29 -31.00
C MET A 534 31.80 -15.36 -31.24
N SER A 535 32.89 -15.29 -30.47
CA SER A 535 33.85 -16.40 -30.45
C SER A 535 33.18 -17.67 -29.90
N TYR A 536 33.62 -18.85 -30.35
CA TYR A 536 33.08 -20.13 -29.86
C TYR A 536 33.18 -20.25 -28.34
N GLU A 537 34.31 -19.84 -27.76
CA GLU A 537 34.52 -19.85 -26.32
C GLU A 537 33.51 -18.95 -25.60
N ASP A 538 33.32 -17.72 -26.07
CA ASP A 538 32.37 -16.78 -25.49
C ASP A 538 30.92 -17.26 -25.61
N TRP A 539 30.60 -17.91 -26.73
CA TRP A 539 29.31 -18.54 -26.92
C TRP A 539 29.06 -19.67 -25.93
N GLN A 540 30.02 -20.57 -25.71
CA GLN A 540 29.87 -21.71 -24.79
C GLN A 540 29.81 -21.30 -23.31
N THR A 541 30.47 -20.20 -22.96
CA THR A 541 30.64 -19.78 -21.56
C THR A 541 29.62 -18.73 -21.10
N THR A 542 28.63 -18.39 -21.93
CA THR A 542 27.53 -17.47 -21.58
C THR A 542 26.17 -18.17 -21.72
N PRO A 543 25.22 -17.96 -20.80
CA PRO A 543 24.00 -18.77 -20.73
C PRO A 543 22.94 -18.43 -21.80
N PHE A 544 21.82 -19.14 -21.76
CA PHE A 544 20.63 -18.94 -22.61
C PHE A 544 19.31 -18.90 -21.83
N ASP A 545 19.36 -18.90 -20.50
CA ASP A 545 18.19 -18.73 -19.65
C ASP A 545 18.20 -17.35 -19.00
N THR A 546 17.02 -16.82 -18.70
CA THR A 546 16.82 -15.55 -17.97
C THR A 546 16.42 -15.79 -16.51
N ASN A 547 16.91 -16.89 -15.93
CA ASN A 547 16.56 -17.26 -14.54
C ASN A 547 17.01 -16.20 -13.55
N ILE A 548 18.09 -15.46 -13.86
CA ILE A 548 18.63 -14.41 -12.99
C ILE A 548 17.63 -13.25 -12.94
N ALA A 549 17.20 -12.73 -14.09
CA ALA A 549 16.22 -11.64 -14.18
C ALA A 549 14.85 -12.04 -13.62
N GLU A 550 14.33 -13.22 -13.99
CA GLU A 550 13.04 -13.71 -13.46
C GLU A 550 13.08 -13.83 -11.92
N SER A 551 14.19 -14.34 -11.36
CA SER A 551 14.38 -14.47 -9.92
C SER A 551 14.59 -13.11 -9.23
N ALA A 552 15.35 -12.19 -9.84
CA ALA A 552 15.52 -10.83 -9.34
C ALA A 552 14.18 -10.12 -9.22
N HIS A 553 13.35 -10.18 -10.27
CA HIS A 553 11.99 -9.68 -10.27
C HIS A 553 11.13 -10.33 -9.18
N ALA A 554 11.20 -11.65 -9.02
CA ALA A 554 10.46 -12.33 -7.96
C ALA A 554 10.91 -11.89 -6.55
N MET A 555 12.20 -11.66 -6.35
CA MET A 555 12.77 -11.19 -5.08
C MET A 555 12.34 -9.76 -4.75
N ILE A 556 12.49 -8.82 -5.69
CA ILE A 556 12.15 -7.42 -5.45
C ILE A 556 10.64 -7.25 -5.25
N ASN A 557 9.82 -7.99 -5.98
CA ASN A 557 8.36 -7.93 -5.87
C ASN A 557 7.82 -8.37 -4.49
N ARG A 558 8.59 -9.12 -3.69
CA ARG A 558 8.24 -9.43 -2.29
C ARG A 558 8.28 -8.19 -1.40
N THR A 559 9.03 -7.16 -1.80
CA THR A 559 9.06 -5.86 -1.11
C THR A 559 7.89 -4.95 -1.52
N GLY A 560 6.99 -5.40 -2.39
CA GLY A 560 5.79 -4.69 -2.83
C GLY A 560 5.64 -4.63 -4.35
N LYS A 561 4.39 -4.48 -4.79
CA LYS A 561 3.99 -4.30 -6.20
C LYS A 561 3.05 -3.09 -6.30
N SER A 562 2.91 -2.51 -7.49
CA SER A 562 2.04 -1.36 -7.73
C SER A 562 2.29 -0.20 -6.74
N LEU A 563 3.56 0.12 -6.52
CA LEU A 563 4.00 1.14 -5.57
C LEU A 563 4.02 2.52 -6.21
N LYS A 564 3.89 3.58 -5.42
CA LYS A 564 4.21 4.94 -5.90
C LYS A 564 5.71 5.02 -6.23
N LEU A 565 6.08 5.79 -7.25
CA LEU A 565 7.44 5.82 -7.81
C LEU A 565 8.54 6.06 -6.76
N LYS A 566 8.41 7.08 -5.91
CA LYS A 566 9.36 7.36 -4.83
C LYS A 566 9.59 6.15 -3.93
N ILE A 567 8.51 5.41 -3.63
CA ILE A 567 8.55 4.24 -2.75
C ILE A 567 9.22 3.06 -3.45
N ALA A 568 8.95 2.86 -4.75
CA ALA A 568 9.59 1.84 -5.55
C ALA A 568 11.12 2.03 -5.58
N ILE A 569 11.59 3.27 -5.81
CA ILE A 569 13.01 3.63 -5.80
C ILE A 569 13.64 3.35 -4.43
N LEU A 570 13.04 3.86 -3.35
CA LEU A 570 13.58 3.70 -1.99
C LEU A 570 13.64 2.22 -1.56
N ARG A 571 12.59 1.43 -1.87
CA ARG A 571 12.59 -0.02 -1.57
C ARG A 571 13.55 -0.78 -2.47
N GLY A 572 13.72 -0.38 -3.73
CA GLY A 572 14.74 -0.90 -4.65
C GLY A 572 16.14 -0.69 -4.08
N TRP A 573 16.46 0.54 -3.69
CA TRP A 573 17.74 0.88 -3.09
C TRP A 573 18.07 0.03 -1.86
N LYS A 574 17.13 -0.06 -0.90
CA LYS A 574 17.34 -0.85 0.34
C LYS A 574 17.50 -2.33 0.05
N HIS A 575 16.75 -2.85 -0.92
CA HIS A 575 16.88 -4.24 -1.33
C HIS A 575 18.29 -4.52 -1.87
N ASP A 576 18.75 -3.68 -2.79
CA ASP A 576 20.07 -3.80 -3.40
C ASP A 576 21.17 -3.62 -2.34
N GLU A 577 21.08 -2.60 -1.48
CA GLU A 577 22.05 -2.35 -0.40
C GLU A 577 22.17 -3.53 0.57
N CYS A 578 21.05 -4.18 0.90
CA CYS A 578 21.03 -5.38 1.74
C CYS A 578 21.77 -6.54 1.07
N ILE A 579 21.60 -6.72 -0.25
CA ILE A 579 22.31 -7.75 -1.03
C ILE A 579 23.82 -7.49 -1.01
N TYR A 580 24.25 -6.26 -1.29
CA TYR A 580 25.68 -5.92 -1.27
C TYR A 580 26.32 -6.06 0.11
N LYS A 581 25.62 -5.67 1.19
CA LYS A 581 26.06 -5.95 2.57
C LYS A 581 26.24 -7.44 2.83
N ARG A 582 25.33 -8.29 2.35
CA ARG A 582 25.44 -9.76 2.47
C ARG A 582 26.63 -10.32 1.70
N ILE A 583 26.91 -9.78 0.52
CA ILE A 583 28.09 -10.17 -0.27
C ILE A 583 29.37 -9.84 0.50
N LYS A 584 29.49 -8.63 1.06
CA LYS A 584 30.65 -8.24 1.89
C LYS A 584 30.83 -9.16 3.08
N ILE A 585 29.75 -9.43 3.83
CA ILE A 585 29.79 -10.34 4.98
C ILE A 585 30.25 -11.72 4.54
N HIS A 586 29.66 -12.29 3.48
CA HIS A 586 30.06 -13.60 2.97
C HIS A 586 31.54 -13.63 2.54
N GLN A 587 32.04 -12.58 1.88
CA GLN A 587 33.46 -12.49 1.50
C GLN A 587 34.39 -12.38 2.72
N GLN A 588 33.94 -11.77 3.82
CA GLN A 588 34.71 -11.63 5.05
C GLN A 588 34.76 -12.92 5.88
N ILE A 589 33.63 -13.64 5.98
CA ILE A 589 33.49 -14.77 6.94
C ILE A 589 33.31 -16.13 6.28
N GLY A 590 33.14 -16.20 4.95
CA GLY A 590 32.92 -17.44 4.20
C GLY A 590 31.53 -18.07 4.39
N ILE A 591 30.61 -17.43 5.11
CA ILE A 591 29.26 -17.96 5.38
C ILE A 591 28.24 -17.30 4.44
N PRO A 592 27.60 -18.06 3.52
CA PRO A 592 26.56 -17.55 2.65
C PRO A 592 25.22 -17.41 3.39
N MET A 593 24.39 -16.47 2.94
CA MET A 593 23.00 -16.37 3.41
C MET A 593 22.17 -17.54 2.86
N SER A 594 21.64 -18.38 3.75
CA SER A 594 20.78 -19.51 3.39
C SER A 594 19.36 -19.28 3.90
N SER A 595 18.42 -19.01 2.99
CA SER A 595 16.99 -18.97 3.31
C SER A 595 16.26 -20.28 3.00
N LYS A 596 16.98 -21.30 2.49
CA LYS A 596 16.40 -22.63 2.24
C LYS A 596 16.33 -23.37 3.57
N ASP A 597 15.13 -23.81 3.91
CA ASP A 597 14.94 -24.77 4.98
C ASP A 597 15.64 -26.08 4.60
N LYS A 598 16.80 -26.33 5.24
CA LYS A 598 17.60 -27.53 5.07
C LYS A 598 17.22 -28.62 6.08
N SER A 599 16.19 -28.39 6.90
CA SER A 599 15.63 -29.44 7.75
C SER A 599 15.12 -30.58 6.86
N ASP A 600 15.07 -31.80 7.41
CA ASP A 600 14.56 -32.93 6.66
C ASP A 600 13.09 -32.78 6.30
N PHE A 601 12.34 -31.99 7.09
CA PHE A 601 11.00 -31.56 6.77
C PHE A 601 10.95 -30.64 5.55
N GLY A 602 11.79 -29.59 5.52
CA GLY A 602 11.92 -28.69 4.37
C GLY A 602 12.34 -29.40 3.09
N LYS A 603 13.25 -30.37 3.19
CA LYS A 603 13.66 -31.24 2.07
C LYS A 603 12.50 -32.13 1.58
N LYS A 604 11.76 -32.77 2.49
CA LYS A 604 10.56 -33.59 2.15
C LYS A 604 9.46 -32.74 1.50
N MET A 605 9.17 -31.55 2.02
CA MET A 605 8.21 -30.63 1.40
C MET A 605 8.63 -30.19 -0.01
N GLN A 606 9.91 -29.88 -0.23
CA GLN A 606 10.41 -29.53 -1.55
C GLN A 606 10.36 -30.73 -2.52
N ALA A 607 10.66 -31.94 -2.03
CA ALA A 607 10.52 -33.16 -2.82
C ALA A 607 9.06 -33.40 -3.23
N ASN A 608 8.10 -33.18 -2.33
CA ASN A 608 6.67 -33.30 -2.61
C ASN A 608 6.17 -32.24 -3.61
N LYS A 609 6.62 -30.98 -3.50
CA LYS A 609 6.28 -29.95 -4.50
C LYS A 609 6.85 -30.27 -5.89
N ARG A 610 8.00 -30.95 -5.96
CA ARG A 610 8.59 -31.41 -7.22
C ARG A 610 7.82 -32.59 -7.81
N SER A 611 7.28 -33.49 -6.99
CA SER A 611 6.46 -34.62 -7.46
C SER A 611 5.04 -34.19 -7.90
N GLU A 612 4.48 -33.12 -7.34
CA GLU A 612 3.19 -32.55 -7.79
C GLU A 612 3.26 -31.82 -9.14
N ASN A 613 4.44 -31.32 -9.55
CA ASN A 613 4.63 -30.60 -10.81
C ASN A 613 4.91 -31.50 -12.03
N TYR A 614 4.96 -32.83 -11.85
CA TYR A 614 4.86 -33.74 -12.99
C TYR A 614 3.38 -33.81 -13.42
N PRO A 615 3.05 -33.68 -14.72
CA PRO A 615 1.69 -33.96 -15.16
C PRO A 615 1.39 -35.41 -14.79
N LYS A 616 0.52 -35.61 -13.80
CA LYS A 616 -0.09 -36.92 -13.59
C LYS A 616 -0.69 -37.32 -14.93
N GLU A 617 -0.27 -38.45 -15.48
CA GLU A 617 -0.97 -39.09 -16.59
C GLU A 617 -2.46 -39.01 -16.27
N GLN A 618 -3.20 -38.25 -17.09
CA GLN A 618 -4.64 -38.22 -16.93
C GLN A 618 -5.10 -39.67 -17.12
N PRO A 619 -5.83 -40.27 -16.16
CA PRO A 619 -6.51 -41.51 -16.46
C PRO A 619 -7.38 -41.23 -17.67
N VAL A 620 -7.21 -42.05 -18.71
CA VAL A 620 -7.93 -42.00 -19.98
C VAL A 620 -9.38 -41.63 -19.68
N LYS A 621 -9.78 -40.41 -20.06
CA LYS A 621 -11.17 -40.00 -19.95
C LYS A 621 -11.97 -40.94 -20.84
N GLU A 622 -12.68 -41.88 -20.24
CA GLU A 622 -13.73 -42.62 -20.92
C GLU A 622 -14.59 -41.61 -21.70
N SER A 623 -14.69 -41.86 -23.00
CA SER A 623 -15.15 -40.87 -23.95
C SER A 623 -16.50 -40.26 -23.55
N ASN A 624 -16.62 -38.94 -23.74
CA ASN A 624 -17.86 -38.16 -23.65
C ASN A 624 -19.02 -38.73 -24.50
N ALA A 625 -18.80 -39.76 -25.32
CA ALA A 625 -19.82 -40.47 -26.07
C ALA A 625 -20.75 -41.34 -25.19
N LEU A 626 -20.24 -41.91 -24.09
CA LEU A 626 -21.05 -42.77 -23.20
C LEU A 626 -21.99 -41.95 -22.30
N GLN A 627 -21.53 -40.82 -21.76
CA GLN A 627 -22.39 -39.89 -21.02
C GLN A 627 -23.42 -39.19 -21.92
N LYS A 628 -23.07 -38.86 -23.18
CA LYS A 628 -24.06 -38.38 -24.16
C LYS A 628 -25.10 -39.44 -24.52
N ARG A 629 -24.70 -40.72 -24.68
CA ARG A 629 -25.65 -41.83 -24.91
C ARG A 629 -26.59 -42.05 -23.72
N GLN A 630 -26.08 -42.03 -22.49
CA GLN A 630 -26.91 -42.18 -21.29
C GLN A 630 -27.91 -41.02 -21.14
N ARG A 631 -27.50 -39.77 -21.40
CA ARG A 631 -28.43 -38.62 -21.40
C ARG A 631 -29.47 -38.70 -22.51
N LEU A 632 -29.11 -39.16 -23.71
CA LEU A 632 -30.07 -39.31 -24.82
C LEU A 632 -31.10 -40.42 -24.54
N ILE A 633 -30.65 -41.54 -23.96
CA ILE A 633 -31.53 -42.64 -23.54
C ILE A 633 -32.50 -42.13 -22.49
N MET A 634 -32.01 -41.46 -21.44
CA MET A 634 -32.86 -40.92 -20.36
C MET A 634 -33.91 -39.93 -20.90
N MET A 635 -33.53 -39.06 -21.84
CA MET A 635 -34.44 -38.10 -22.47
C MET A 635 -35.52 -38.79 -23.33
N MET A 636 -35.16 -39.87 -24.05
CA MET A 636 -36.13 -40.67 -24.80
C MET A 636 -37.09 -41.45 -23.90
N THR A 637 -36.65 -41.94 -22.74
CA THR A 637 -37.53 -42.59 -21.77
C THR A 637 -38.53 -41.61 -21.17
N THR A 638 -38.09 -40.38 -20.85
CA THR A 638 -38.99 -39.32 -20.35
C THR A 638 -40.01 -38.88 -21.40
N LEU A 639 -39.61 -38.79 -22.68
CA LEU A 639 -40.53 -38.46 -23.77
C LEU A 639 -41.57 -39.56 -24.00
N LYS A 640 -41.16 -40.84 -23.96
CA LYS A 640 -42.08 -41.98 -24.06
C LYS A 640 -43.08 -42.02 -22.89
N TRP A 641 -42.66 -41.65 -21.68
CA TRP A 641 -43.57 -41.59 -20.53
C TRP A 641 -44.59 -40.45 -20.65
N LYS A 642 -44.16 -39.26 -21.09
CA LYS A 642 -45.08 -38.13 -21.36
C LYS A 642 -46.07 -38.41 -22.49
N LEU A 643 -45.64 -39.10 -23.57
CA LEU A 643 -46.53 -39.52 -24.66
C LEU A 643 -47.52 -40.61 -24.25
N LYS A 644 -47.17 -41.49 -23.29
CA LYS A 644 -48.09 -42.49 -22.73
C LYS A 644 -49.12 -41.85 -21.80
N SER A 645 -48.72 -40.87 -21.00
CA SER A 645 -49.60 -40.09 -20.11
C SER A 645 -50.59 -39.20 -20.88
N ALA A 646 -50.23 -38.72 -22.08
CA ALA A 646 -51.11 -37.91 -22.93
C ALA A 646 -52.12 -38.73 -23.75
N ARG A 647 -52.03 -40.08 -23.75
CA ARG A 647 -53.02 -40.98 -24.38
C ARG A 647 -54.03 -41.58 -23.40
N SER A 648 -53.94 -41.22 -22.12
CA SER A 648 -54.82 -41.70 -21.05
C SER A 648 -55.71 -40.58 -20.46
N HIS A 649 -55.89 -39.48 -21.19
CA HIS A 649 -56.88 -38.44 -20.93
C HIS A 649 -57.66 -38.14 -22.19
#